data_AF-A0A957WI09-F1
#
_entry.id   AF-A0A957WI09-F1
#
_cell.length_a   1.000
_cell.length_b   1.000
_cell.length_c   1.000
_cell.angle_alpha   90.00
_cell.angle_beta   90.00
_cell.angle_gamma   90.00
#
_symmetry.space_group_name_H-M   'P 1'
#
loop_
_entity.id
_entity.type
_entity.pdbx_description
1 polymer ?
#
loop_
_entity_poly.entity_id
_entity_poly.type
_entity_poly.pdbx_seq_one_letter_code
_entity_poly.pdbx_strand_id
1 'polypeptide(L)'
;MFSKQHLPIILKLIGLLSIVVVVGISMFDLTGAAVMFTATKTDTLVIDNDHDGIVDPGDTLEYTVVVQNTGDQTATNVNFSDTLDANTTLTGPVHVSPLAFKDSYTSLGNVGITVNAANGVLANDIDPDSNVSLSVTANAGGTTQGGTFAIAADGSFSYRPPTGFEGIDTFSYTLSDGDSITPNDTETVTITVNEVIWFIDNSATGPGAGQLSDPFNSIANFNNLAADEAGDIIFIYETGSGVYTGDIALLSNQTVIGQGASASIAAITGITVPPFSNAIPSTGGSRPVLGNSFVGVRIQANNTLSGFDIGNTPFGGAGIANLPQNVSFGALTISDMAIGGAGRAILLLGDGTLDVTLDSVNSSADVNGLGFLGTTGVIDGKFTVTGATTIDDTDNIGINIFNSSATYDFGNTSITNVGVNQAVNITSSPSGSFTFDALTITTDNGPGLFANGGAVNVTGSANTINATNGPAVSLTNTTIGTSGITFRSVSANNAANGIVLNNTGSGSFSVTGVGVTVGSGGTIQNISGSGVNLISAQNVSLANMNLTNTAQSPAVATGSATCDDEDSGTNTGCNAAVYMHNTTNTTLVGLIINDSNQHGLNGNNVNGLTVQNTTVDNIGDGSLENGLAFINLLGSVVFSNLDVNGSATRNALIENNTGTANITVNNGSSFNNTTLGALGEDGFHFVASGNANATLTIEASNFIQNDAAQLKVHAEENSIVTVTIDDNAIEGDPNEVGNSGIDLAVRDSAQLNYVVTNNTLQPIRIHGINLFAFGGGSANGRINGNTIDETNQGSAIRVVAEVTTSSNPSIITEINNNIISNSGGGGLLGALHLEARTGASTGVANIQATVDNNSVALNAGSSDNAGAHYEIYNSDGHTVCANFTNNAASGTASFGDTFYIGNPVSGSGLGAGTVQLQGFTSNVQTTWTNNGNAGTTFNEGTNPVAGICSAVAAMPSTIELAQADEAAPAGESLAALTTLVEPLDDSRQSMAESHQRTVDSGQSVAQDDSFITNDSQLPIHNFSSKPAGLASPLRIGETIPVNIGDMEAGQSVTIIYRATINPPPTPLSNDQVCNQGTVTAAGGINVLTDDPDLGGGADPTCTVVDVPTAGSLTLVKEAEPADGTDFAFNSNILGGNNFTLDDEPSQTDTISQSITFTHISVGSYVITETLPGDWVLTGATCTGGSDSGSLSGETLTVSLGEGEDVVCTFTNGFNPAPDSSFIYLPFIVKD
;
A
#
# COMPACT_ATOMS: atom_id res chain seq x y z
N MET A 1 -39.59 -18.65 4.33
CA MET A 1 -40.57 -17.82 5.05
C MET A 1 -40.16 -16.36 4.89
N PHE A 2 -41.14 -15.44 4.81
CA PHE A 2 -40.95 -13.98 4.77
C PHE A 2 -40.25 -13.48 6.06
N SER A 3 -39.61 -12.30 6.13
CA SER A 3 -39.10 -11.35 5.12
C SER A 3 -38.35 -10.23 5.87
N LYS A 4 -37.12 -9.89 5.44
CA LYS A 4 -36.54 -8.52 5.35
C LYS A 4 -35.05 -8.62 5.00
N GLN A 5 -34.73 -8.53 3.72
CA GLN A 5 -33.37 -8.29 3.22
C GLN A 5 -33.20 -6.83 2.80
N HIS A 6 -31.94 -6.41 2.66
CA HIS A 6 -31.43 -5.30 1.84
C HIS A 6 -31.89 -3.87 2.18
N LEU A 7 -31.08 -3.13 2.94
CA LEU A 7 -30.09 -2.16 2.41
C LEU A 7 -29.15 -1.72 3.56
N PRO A 8 -27.87 -1.38 3.29
CA PRO A 8 -27.58 0.03 3.06
C PRO A 8 -26.48 0.29 2.01
N ILE A 9 -26.88 0.99 0.95
CA ILE A 9 -26.03 1.94 0.22
C ILE A 9 -26.80 3.26 0.25
N ILE A 10 -26.11 4.36 0.55
CA ILE A 10 -26.64 5.74 0.72
C ILE A 10 -27.50 5.95 1.98
N LEU A 11 -26.88 6.48 3.07
CA LEU A 11 -27.37 7.68 3.78
C LEU A 11 -26.30 8.28 4.72
N LYS A 12 -25.38 9.10 4.18
CA LYS A 12 -24.61 10.09 4.96
C LYS A 12 -25.38 11.41 4.91
N LEU A 13 -26.51 11.50 5.63
CA LEU A 13 -27.20 12.76 5.95
C LEU A 13 -28.27 12.48 7.04
N ILE A 14 -28.48 13.45 7.94
CA ILE A 14 -29.46 13.44 9.05
C ILE A 14 -29.06 12.54 10.24
N GLY A 15 -28.38 13.15 11.21
CA GLY A 15 -28.02 12.57 12.51
C GLY A 15 -27.95 13.63 13.62
N LEU A 16 -28.81 14.65 13.55
CA LEU A 16 -28.81 15.82 14.43
C LEU A 16 -30.12 15.85 15.23
N LEU A 17 -30.15 15.25 16.42
CA LEU A 17 -31.23 15.46 17.39
C LEU A 17 -30.84 15.12 18.84
N SER A 18 -30.02 15.99 19.45
CA SER A 18 -29.93 16.17 20.91
C SER A 18 -29.47 17.60 21.23
N ILE A 19 -30.12 18.60 20.63
CA ILE A 19 -30.04 19.98 21.10
C ILE A 19 -31.40 20.31 21.71
N VAL A 20 -31.41 20.67 23.00
CA VAL A 20 -32.58 21.25 23.67
C VAL A 20 -32.71 22.69 23.21
N VAL A 21 -33.19 22.89 21.99
CA VAL A 21 -33.66 24.21 21.53
C VAL A 21 -35.01 24.46 22.20
N VAL A 22 -35.12 25.57 22.92
CA VAL A 22 -36.40 26.07 23.43
C VAL A 22 -37.22 26.54 22.23
N VAL A 23 -38.08 25.66 21.70
CA VAL A 23 -39.04 26.02 20.66
C VAL A 23 -40.15 26.86 21.27
N GLY A 24 -39.91 28.18 21.32
CA GLY A 24 -40.98 29.16 21.27
C GLY A 24 -41.75 29.02 19.95
N ILE A 25 -43.07 29.12 20.01
CA ILE A 25 -43.95 28.91 18.85
C ILE A 25 -43.81 30.11 17.90
N SER A 26 -43.22 29.91 16.71
CA SER A 26 -43.44 30.84 15.59
C SER A 26 -44.66 30.38 14.78
N MET A 27 -45.72 31.19 14.81
CA MET A 27 -46.64 31.24 13.68
C MET A 27 -45.90 31.84 12.47
N PHE A 28 -46.48 31.69 11.28
CA PHE A 28 -46.02 32.43 10.10
C PHE A 28 -45.90 33.92 10.43
N ASP A 29 -44.68 34.45 10.40
CA ASP A 29 -44.45 35.86 10.14
C ASP A 29 -43.71 36.00 8.82
N LEU A 30 -44.22 36.90 7.97
CA LEU A 30 -43.72 37.14 6.61
C LEU A 30 -43.01 38.50 6.58
N THR A 31 -42.17 38.74 7.58
CA THR A 31 -41.29 39.91 7.63
C THR A 31 -40.07 39.62 6.76
N GLY A 32 -39.85 40.46 5.75
CA GLY A 32 -38.57 40.46 5.05
C GLY A 32 -37.47 40.93 6.00
N ALA A 33 -36.28 40.33 5.90
CA ALA A 33 -35.13 40.73 6.70
C ALA A 33 -34.89 42.24 6.59
N ALA A 34 -34.72 42.91 7.72
CA ALA A 34 -34.86 44.35 7.87
C ALA A 34 -33.74 44.92 8.72
N VAL A 35 -33.01 45.87 8.13
CA VAL A 35 -32.17 46.81 8.89
C VAL A 35 -33.10 47.84 9.53
N MET A 36 -33.00 48.00 10.84
CA MET A 36 -33.85 48.88 11.66
C MET A 36 -32.97 49.61 12.66
N PHE A 37 -33.26 50.87 12.95
CA PHE A 37 -32.51 51.65 13.94
C PHE A 37 -33.43 52.21 15.02
N THR A 38 -32.88 52.28 16.24
CA THR A 38 -33.31 53.22 17.26
C THR A 38 -32.18 54.23 17.48
N ALA A 39 -32.50 55.51 17.51
CA ALA A 39 -31.54 56.57 17.74
C ALA A 39 -32.11 57.49 18.84
N THR A 40 -31.46 57.55 20.00
CA THR A 40 -31.87 58.44 21.10
C THR A 40 -30.86 59.55 21.30
N LYS A 41 -31.31 60.71 21.79
CA LYS A 41 -30.45 61.86 22.06
C LYS A 41 -30.90 62.61 23.31
N THR A 42 -29.95 62.84 24.22
CA THR A 42 -30.14 63.61 25.46
C THR A 42 -29.06 64.67 25.58
N ASP A 43 -29.34 65.76 26.28
CA ASP A 43 -28.37 66.80 26.64
C ASP A 43 -28.10 66.85 28.14
N THR A 44 -27.00 67.47 28.55
CA THR A 44 -26.68 67.73 29.96
C THR A 44 -25.78 68.95 30.08
N LEU A 45 -26.04 69.81 31.06
CA LEU A 45 -25.16 70.93 31.42
C LEU A 45 -23.84 70.41 32.03
N VAL A 46 -22.72 70.64 31.34
CA VAL A 46 -21.38 70.15 31.75
C VAL A 46 -20.39 71.25 32.09
N ILE A 47 -20.63 72.48 31.62
CA ILE A 47 -19.92 73.68 32.07
C ILE A 47 -20.97 74.75 32.36
N ASP A 48 -21.18 74.98 33.64
CA ASP A 48 -21.96 76.06 34.24
C ASP A 48 -20.96 77.15 34.68
N ASN A 49 -21.01 78.32 34.05
CA ASN A 49 -19.98 79.35 34.25
C ASN A 49 -20.21 80.19 35.52
N ASP A 50 -21.45 80.39 35.95
CA ASP A 50 -21.78 81.25 37.10
C ASP A 50 -22.18 80.47 38.37
N HIS A 51 -22.37 79.15 38.21
CA HIS A 51 -22.57 78.11 39.20
C HIS A 51 -23.95 78.10 39.87
N ASP A 52 -25.00 78.52 39.16
CA ASP A 52 -26.38 78.55 39.66
C ASP A 52 -27.20 77.27 39.36
N GLY A 53 -26.76 76.45 38.40
CA GLY A 53 -27.40 75.20 37.98
C GLY A 53 -28.55 75.35 36.98
N ILE A 54 -28.74 76.53 36.40
CA ILE A 54 -29.59 76.84 35.25
C ILE A 54 -28.70 76.85 33.98
N VAL A 55 -29.30 76.84 32.79
CA VAL A 55 -28.55 76.88 31.52
C VAL A 55 -28.58 78.30 30.98
N ASP A 56 -27.43 78.96 30.92
CA ASP A 56 -27.32 80.37 30.56
C ASP A 56 -26.45 80.63 29.31
N PRO A 57 -26.57 81.81 28.66
CA PRO A 57 -25.73 82.18 27.54
C PRO A 57 -24.24 82.30 27.91
N GLY A 58 -23.46 81.30 27.49
CA GLY A 58 -22.03 81.13 27.78
C GLY A 58 -21.72 79.71 28.26
N ASP A 59 -22.72 78.99 28.77
CA ASP A 59 -22.58 77.63 29.28
C ASP A 59 -22.44 76.60 28.17
N THR A 60 -22.03 75.38 28.53
CA THR A 60 -21.81 74.28 27.58
C THR A 60 -22.64 73.06 27.92
N LEU A 61 -23.46 72.64 26.95
CA LEU A 61 -24.19 71.39 26.96
C LEU A 61 -23.36 70.29 26.31
N GLU A 62 -23.46 69.07 26.85
CA GLU A 62 -22.99 67.84 26.25
C GLU A 62 -24.19 67.05 25.72
N TYR A 63 -24.20 66.77 24.42
CA TYR A 63 -25.17 65.90 23.78
C TYR A 63 -24.63 64.49 23.72
N THR A 64 -25.39 63.53 24.22
CA THR A 64 -25.13 62.09 24.06
C THR A 64 -26.17 61.51 23.10
N VAL A 65 -25.70 60.95 21.99
CA VAL A 65 -26.52 60.25 21.00
C VAL A 65 -26.17 58.77 21.04
N VAL A 66 -27.17 57.90 21.09
CA VAL A 66 -26.98 56.44 20.98
C VAL A 66 -27.74 55.93 19.78
N VAL A 67 -27.04 55.32 18.82
CA VAL A 67 -27.61 54.71 17.61
C VAL A 67 -27.42 53.21 17.71
N GLN A 68 -28.51 52.44 17.72
CA GLN A 68 -28.49 50.98 17.77
C GLN A 68 -29.15 50.37 16.53
N ASN A 69 -28.48 49.43 15.86
CA ASN A 69 -29.10 48.59 14.85
C ASN A 69 -29.96 47.52 15.54
N THR A 70 -31.27 47.72 15.57
CA THR A 70 -32.26 46.80 16.15
C THR A 70 -32.82 45.81 15.12
N GLY A 71 -32.29 45.82 13.90
CA GLY A 71 -32.65 44.89 12.82
C GLY A 71 -32.03 43.50 12.97
N ASP A 72 -32.35 42.61 12.03
CA ASP A 72 -31.83 41.24 11.95
C ASP A 72 -30.69 41.08 10.91
N GLN A 73 -30.19 42.20 10.38
CA GLN A 73 -29.17 42.26 9.32
C GLN A 73 -28.15 43.36 9.60
N THR A 74 -26.94 43.18 9.07
CA THR A 74 -25.89 44.22 9.05
C THR A 74 -26.35 45.42 8.22
N ALA A 75 -26.37 46.59 8.86
CA ALA A 75 -26.52 47.87 8.18
C ALA A 75 -25.19 48.27 7.53
N THR A 76 -25.23 48.85 6.33
CA THR A 76 -24.01 49.32 5.65
C THR A 76 -24.05 50.81 5.35
N ASN A 77 -22.88 51.46 5.36
CA ASN A 77 -22.72 52.91 5.19
C ASN A 77 -23.63 53.74 6.13
N VAL A 78 -23.68 53.38 7.41
CA VAL A 78 -24.38 54.12 8.46
C VAL A 78 -23.69 55.47 8.68
N ASN A 79 -24.46 56.54 8.63
CA ASN A 79 -24.00 57.92 8.79
C ASN A 79 -24.96 58.67 9.70
N PHE A 80 -24.41 59.36 10.70
CA PHE A 80 -25.14 60.28 11.56
C PHE A 80 -24.88 61.73 11.14
N SER A 81 -25.91 62.57 11.22
CA SER A 81 -25.82 63.99 10.93
C SER A 81 -26.72 64.80 11.86
N ASP A 82 -26.18 65.82 12.53
CA ASP A 82 -26.93 66.70 13.44
C ASP A 82 -26.67 68.17 13.10
N THR A 83 -27.72 68.98 13.01
CA THR A 83 -27.56 70.41 12.72
C THR A 83 -27.81 71.21 13.98
N LEU A 84 -26.78 71.92 14.45
CA LEU A 84 -26.85 72.71 15.67
C LEU A 84 -27.86 73.86 15.54
N ASP A 85 -28.47 74.20 16.67
CA ASP A 85 -29.31 75.40 16.82
C ASP A 85 -28.51 76.65 16.42
N ALA A 86 -29.17 77.65 15.84
CA ALA A 86 -28.51 78.90 15.43
C ALA A 86 -27.87 79.66 16.61
N ASN A 87 -28.29 79.36 17.84
CA ASN A 87 -27.81 79.96 19.07
C ASN A 87 -26.78 79.09 19.80
N THR A 88 -26.28 77.99 19.21
CA THR A 88 -25.18 77.21 19.81
C THR A 88 -23.96 77.10 18.88
N THR A 89 -22.78 76.88 19.45
CA THR A 89 -21.51 76.68 18.72
C THR A 89 -20.86 75.38 19.18
N LEU A 90 -20.39 74.52 18.27
CA LEU A 90 -19.64 73.30 18.63
C LEU A 90 -18.36 73.67 19.38
N THR A 91 -18.16 73.09 20.57
CA THR A 91 -17.05 73.38 21.47
C THR A 91 -16.28 72.10 21.79
N GLY A 92 -15.13 71.93 21.14
CA GLY A 92 -14.30 70.73 21.25
C GLY A 92 -14.48 69.76 20.08
N PRO A 93 -13.80 68.60 20.12
CA PRO A 93 -14.02 67.54 19.14
C PRO A 93 -15.37 66.84 19.34
N VAL A 94 -15.78 66.09 18.32
CA VAL A 94 -16.82 65.05 18.43
C VAL A 94 -16.10 63.77 18.81
N HIS A 95 -16.74 62.97 19.67
CA HIS A 95 -16.27 61.68 20.16
C HIS A 95 -17.26 60.59 19.73
N VAL A 96 -16.77 59.44 19.28
CA VAL A 96 -17.58 58.33 18.76
C VAL A 96 -17.01 57.00 19.23
N SER A 97 -17.82 56.17 19.91
CA SER A 97 -17.37 54.86 20.37
C SER A 97 -16.92 53.95 19.22
N PRO A 98 -15.92 53.08 19.42
CA PRO A 98 -15.49 52.12 18.41
C PRO A 98 -16.55 51.03 18.20
N LEU A 99 -16.39 50.23 17.14
CA LEU A 99 -17.26 49.09 16.83
C LEU A 99 -16.42 47.83 16.62
N ALA A 100 -16.72 46.79 17.41
CA ALA A 100 -16.04 45.51 17.44
C ALA A 100 -16.81 44.44 16.63
N PHE A 101 -16.13 43.69 15.75
CA PHE A 101 -16.75 42.72 14.84
C PHE A 101 -16.38 41.27 15.16
N LYS A 102 -17.25 40.32 14.76
CA LYS A 102 -17.07 38.91 15.10
C LYS A 102 -15.88 38.26 14.40
N ASP A 103 -15.02 37.67 15.20
CA ASP A 103 -13.89 36.87 14.75
C ASP A 103 -14.21 35.37 14.63
N SER A 104 -13.51 34.67 13.75
CA SER A 104 -13.58 33.21 13.64
C SER A 104 -12.25 32.58 13.24
N TYR A 105 -11.77 31.63 14.05
CA TYR A 105 -10.53 30.88 13.82
C TYR A 105 -10.75 29.36 13.92
N THR A 106 -9.74 28.59 13.52
CA THR A 106 -9.72 27.12 13.66
C THR A 106 -8.43 26.69 14.33
N SER A 107 -8.50 25.75 15.27
CA SER A 107 -7.36 25.16 15.97
C SER A 107 -7.41 23.64 15.86
N LEU A 108 -6.25 22.98 15.92
CA LEU A 108 -6.21 21.55 16.26
C LEU A 108 -6.40 21.37 17.78
N GLY A 109 -7.02 20.27 18.18
CA GLY A 109 -7.09 19.86 19.58
C GLY A 109 -5.69 19.69 20.17
N ASN A 110 -5.49 20.07 21.43
CA ASN A 110 -4.21 19.99 22.16
C ASN A 110 -2.99 20.78 21.57
N VAL A 111 -3.10 21.43 20.40
CA VAL A 111 -2.01 22.19 19.75
C VAL A 111 -2.08 23.70 20.04
N GLY A 112 -3.25 24.30 19.83
CA GLY A 112 -3.45 25.75 19.94
C GLY A 112 -2.95 26.58 18.75
N ILE A 113 -3.24 27.88 18.77
CA ILE A 113 -2.89 28.86 17.74
C ILE A 113 -2.22 30.10 18.33
N THR A 114 -1.38 30.76 17.53
CA THR A 114 -0.78 32.08 17.82
C THR A 114 -1.00 33.01 16.64
N VAL A 115 -1.98 33.91 16.76
CA VAL A 115 -2.42 34.84 15.73
C VAL A 115 -1.70 36.18 15.89
N ASN A 116 -1.10 36.68 14.81
CA ASN A 116 -0.39 37.97 14.81
C ASN A 116 -1.36 39.16 14.69
N ALA A 117 -0.92 40.36 15.06
CA ALA A 117 -1.78 41.57 15.07
C ALA A 117 -2.46 41.85 13.71
N ALA A 118 -1.78 41.59 12.59
CA ALA A 118 -2.30 41.83 11.25
C ALA A 118 -3.46 40.88 10.83
N ASN A 119 -3.72 39.81 11.60
CA ASN A 119 -4.83 38.89 11.41
C ASN A 119 -5.57 38.62 12.73
N GLY A 120 -5.32 39.45 13.76
CA GLY A 120 -5.92 39.33 15.08
C GLY A 120 -7.26 40.08 15.15
N VAL A 121 -7.81 40.21 16.35
CA VAL A 121 -9.19 40.72 16.52
C VAL A 121 -9.41 42.14 15.98
N LEU A 122 -8.35 42.97 15.97
CA LEU A 122 -8.40 44.33 15.42
C LEU A 122 -8.43 44.40 13.88
N ALA A 123 -8.45 43.27 13.16
CA ALA A 123 -8.31 43.26 11.70
C ALA A 123 -9.59 43.68 10.94
N ASN A 124 -10.76 43.55 11.58
CA ASN A 124 -12.09 43.90 11.09
C ASN A 124 -12.75 45.04 11.91
N ASP A 125 -12.26 45.33 13.11
CA ASP A 125 -12.72 46.42 13.98
C ASP A 125 -12.53 47.82 13.36
N ILE A 126 -13.43 48.75 13.69
CA ILE A 126 -13.40 50.13 13.18
C ILE A 126 -13.53 51.18 14.30
N ASP A 127 -12.83 52.29 14.08
CA ASP A 127 -12.90 53.52 14.87
C ASP A 127 -13.40 54.67 13.96
N PRO A 128 -14.63 55.17 14.16
CA PRO A 128 -15.15 56.32 13.42
C PRO A 128 -14.42 57.65 13.67
N ASP A 129 -13.75 57.83 14.82
CA ASP A 129 -13.09 59.10 15.19
C ASP A 129 -11.77 59.34 14.43
N SER A 130 -11.17 58.28 13.87
CA SER A 130 -10.05 58.31 12.90
C SER A 130 -8.73 58.95 13.36
N ASN A 131 -8.67 59.37 14.63
CA ASN A 131 -7.62 60.19 15.24
C ASN A 131 -6.87 59.48 16.38
N VAL A 132 -7.37 58.35 16.90
CA VAL A 132 -6.70 57.51 17.90
C VAL A 132 -6.27 56.17 17.30
N SER A 133 -5.86 55.21 18.12
CA SER A 133 -5.43 53.88 17.69
C SER A 133 -6.11 52.85 18.57
N LEU A 134 -6.94 52.01 17.94
CA LEU A 134 -7.64 50.92 18.61
C LEU A 134 -6.68 50.04 19.40
N SER A 135 -7.16 49.61 20.57
CA SER A 135 -6.49 48.67 21.45
C SER A 135 -7.52 47.76 22.12
N VAL A 136 -7.10 46.55 22.52
CA VAL A 136 -7.98 45.58 23.14
C VAL A 136 -7.50 45.13 24.52
N THR A 137 -8.45 44.73 25.37
CA THR A 137 -8.18 44.11 26.66
C THR A 137 -8.98 42.82 26.82
N ALA A 138 -8.39 41.84 27.53
CA ALA A 138 -9.04 40.57 27.82
C ALA A 138 -10.19 40.74 28.81
N ASN A 139 -11.36 40.13 28.53
CA ASN A 139 -12.43 40.04 29.51
C ASN A 139 -12.09 38.98 30.57
N ALA A 140 -12.55 39.20 31.81
CA ALA A 140 -12.21 38.36 32.94
C ALA A 140 -12.97 37.02 32.92
N GLY A 141 -12.22 35.92 32.79
CA GLY A 141 -12.73 34.56 32.65
C GLY A 141 -11.88 33.81 31.63
N GLY A 142 -11.81 32.48 31.73
CA GLY A 142 -11.25 31.67 30.64
C GLY A 142 -12.20 31.65 29.44
N THR A 143 -11.88 30.83 28.43
CA THR A 143 -12.85 30.56 27.37
C THR A 143 -14.04 29.77 27.90
N THR A 144 -15.17 29.76 27.17
CA THR A 144 -16.43 29.11 27.60
C THR A 144 -16.26 27.63 27.92
N GLN A 145 -15.35 26.93 27.24
CA GLN A 145 -15.08 25.51 27.43
C GLN A 145 -13.90 25.23 28.38
N GLY A 146 -13.29 26.25 28.98
CA GLY A 146 -12.20 26.12 29.96
C GLY A 146 -10.80 26.10 29.35
N GLY A 147 -10.65 26.51 28.10
CA GLY A 147 -9.36 26.81 27.47
C GLY A 147 -8.76 28.11 28.00
N THR A 148 -7.53 28.39 27.58
CA THR A 148 -6.81 29.62 27.99
C THR A 148 -6.39 30.42 26.76
N PHE A 149 -6.61 31.73 26.81
CA PHE A 149 -6.12 32.67 25.82
C PHE A 149 -5.27 33.76 26.49
N ALA A 150 -4.42 34.40 25.71
CA ALA A 150 -3.73 35.63 26.09
C ALA A 150 -3.72 36.57 24.88
N ILE A 151 -4.36 37.72 25.03
CA ILE A 151 -4.47 38.78 24.02
C ILE A 151 -3.57 39.96 24.42
N ALA A 152 -2.90 40.56 23.45
CA ALA A 152 -2.11 41.77 23.61
C ALA A 152 -2.91 42.99 23.11
N ALA A 153 -2.51 44.19 23.54
CA ALA A 153 -3.22 45.42 23.21
C ALA A 153 -3.25 45.75 21.70
N ASP A 154 -2.40 45.13 20.89
CA ASP A 154 -2.33 45.26 19.44
C ASP A 154 -3.25 44.28 18.68
N GLY A 155 -4.15 43.58 19.38
CA GLY A 155 -5.09 42.61 18.80
C GLY A 155 -4.49 41.23 18.52
N SER A 156 -3.16 41.05 18.66
CA SER A 156 -2.54 39.72 18.58
C SER A 156 -2.94 38.86 19.77
N PHE A 157 -3.11 37.55 19.56
CA PHE A 157 -3.46 36.64 20.65
C PHE A 157 -2.90 35.23 20.46
N SER A 158 -2.79 34.52 21.57
CA SER A 158 -2.59 33.07 21.60
C SER A 158 -3.78 32.39 22.25
N TYR A 159 -4.16 31.22 21.74
CA TYR A 159 -5.20 30.37 22.31
C TYR A 159 -4.69 28.94 22.45
N ARG A 160 -4.98 28.31 23.59
CA ARG A 160 -4.75 26.90 23.83
C ARG A 160 -6.07 26.26 24.26
N PRO A 161 -6.57 25.24 23.53
CA PRO A 161 -7.83 24.60 23.85
C PRO A 161 -7.78 23.87 25.20
N PRO A 162 -8.95 23.53 25.78
CA PRO A 162 -9.02 22.56 26.85
C PRO A 162 -8.42 21.21 26.40
N THR A 163 -7.85 20.45 27.33
CA THR A 163 -7.29 19.12 27.05
C THR A 163 -8.34 18.17 26.50
N GLY A 164 -8.07 17.55 25.35
CA GLY A 164 -8.96 16.58 24.70
C GLY A 164 -10.29 17.17 24.22
N PHE A 165 -10.38 18.49 24.01
CA PHE A 165 -11.61 19.13 23.56
C PHE A 165 -11.69 19.26 22.03
N GLU A 166 -12.84 18.88 21.48
CA GLU A 166 -13.27 19.22 20.12
C GLU A 166 -14.62 19.97 20.15
N GLY A 167 -14.86 20.79 19.12
CA GLY A 167 -16.07 21.59 18.98
C GLY A 167 -15.80 23.08 19.07
N ILE A 168 -16.83 23.85 19.41
CA ILE A 168 -16.77 25.31 19.44
C ILE A 168 -16.40 25.80 20.85
N ASP A 169 -15.41 26.67 20.94
CA ASP A 169 -15.03 27.42 22.14
C ASP A 169 -15.01 28.92 21.83
N THR A 170 -15.23 29.76 22.83
CA THR A 170 -15.37 31.22 22.65
C THR A 170 -14.75 32.02 23.79
N PHE A 171 -14.21 33.20 23.50
CA PHE A 171 -13.86 34.22 24.49
C PHE A 171 -14.24 35.61 23.99
N SER A 172 -14.33 36.60 24.88
CA SER A 172 -14.62 37.98 24.51
C SER A 172 -13.48 38.93 24.89
N TYR A 173 -13.39 40.03 24.14
CA TYR A 173 -12.47 41.13 24.38
C TYR A 173 -13.25 42.45 24.49
N THR A 174 -12.68 43.44 25.16
CA THR A 174 -13.18 44.81 25.15
C THR A 174 -12.30 45.65 24.24
N LEU A 175 -12.93 46.29 23.24
CA LEU A 175 -12.32 47.21 22.28
C LEU A 175 -12.33 48.64 22.83
N SER A 176 -11.20 49.34 22.73
CA SER A 176 -11.05 50.72 23.17
C SER A 176 -10.25 51.52 22.15
N ASP A 177 -10.82 52.64 21.71
CA ASP A 177 -10.15 53.74 21.00
C ASP A 177 -9.12 54.47 21.89
N GLY A 178 -9.24 54.34 23.22
CA GLY A 178 -8.45 55.06 24.21
C GLY A 178 -9.09 56.37 24.69
N ASP A 179 -10.32 56.66 24.24
CA ASP A 179 -11.15 57.69 24.85
C ASP A 179 -11.81 57.15 26.13
N SER A 180 -12.12 58.06 27.05
CA SER A 180 -12.83 57.77 28.30
C SER A 180 -14.19 58.48 28.39
N ILE A 181 -14.56 59.24 27.36
CA ILE A 181 -15.83 59.96 27.23
C ILE A 181 -16.88 59.01 26.64
N THR A 182 -16.51 58.26 25.60
CA THR A 182 -17.35 57.24 24.94
C THR A 182 -17.22 55.86 25.63
N PRO A 183 -18.24 55.00 25.53
CA PRO A 183 -18.14 53.62 25.99
C PRO A 183 -17.28 52.77 25.06
N ASN A 184 -16.51 51.84 25.65
CA ASN A 184 -15.85 50.76 24.92
C ASN A 184 -16.88 49.72 24.42
N ASP A 185 -16.57 49.03 23.31
CA ASP A 185 -17.37 47.94 22.77
C ASP A 185 -16.85 46.55 23.22
N THR A 186 -17.62 45.48 23.03
CA THR A 186 -17.24 44.11 23.41
C THR A 186 -17.83 43.07 22.47
N GLU A 187 -16.98 42.25 21.87
CA GLU A 187 -17.37 41.20 20.92
C GLU A 187 -16.67 39.86 21.23
N THR A 188 -17.15 38.79 20.58
CA THR A 188 -16.80 37.39 20.86
C THR A 188 -15.98 36.78 19.72
N VAL A 189 -14.82 36.25 20.07
CA VAL A 189 -14.00 35.39 19.20
C VAL A 189 -14.53 33.97 19.25
N THR A 190 -14.82 33.39 18.08
CA THR A 190 -15.23 31.99 17.94
C THR A 190 -14.06 31.13 17.45
N ILE A 191 -13.78 30.02 18.13
CA ILE A 191 -12.74 29.06 17.71
C ILE A 191 -13.38 27.69 17.52
N THR A 192 -13.24 27.15 16.30
CA THR A 192 -13.58 25.76 16.00
C THR A 192 -12.36 24.88 16.25
N VAL A 193 -12.45 23.96 17.19
CA VAL A 193 -11.39 22.98 17.51
C VAL A 193 -11.74 21.64 16.87
N ASN A 194 -10.87 21.15 15.99
CA ASN A 194 -11.04 19.87 15.28
C ASN A 194 -9.82 18.98 15.57
N GLU A 195 -10.00 17.66 15.53
CA GLU A 195 -8.95 16.61 15.53
C GLU A 195 -7.97 16.72 16.71
N VAL A 196 -8.17 15.90 17.75
CA VAL A 196 -7.24 15.83 18.90
C VAL A 196 -5.92 15.13 18.54
N ILE A 197 -4.81 15.79 18.85
CA ILE A 197 -3.47 15.16 18.87
C ILE A 197 -2.97 15.02 20.31
N TRP A 198 -2.78 13.79 20.78
CA TRP A 198 -2.17 13.49 22.08
C TRP A 198 -0.66 13.37 21.96
N PHE A 199 0.08 14.13 22.77
CA PHE A 199 1.55 14.15 22.72
C PHE A 199 2.16 13.36 23.89
N ILE A 200 3.13 12.48 23.60
CA ILE A 200 3.84 11.66 24.60
C ILE A 200 5.36 11.83 24.49
N ASP A 201 5.98 12.41 25.53
CA ASP A 201 7.41 12.75 25.62
C ASP A 201 7.96 12.26 26.97
N ASN A 202 8.70 11.14 26.98
CA ASN A 202 9.25 10.57 28.21
C ASN A 202 10.39 11.38 28.87
N SER A 203 10.81 12.52 28.29
CA SER A 203 11.68 13.50 28.94
C SER A 203 10.92 14.56 29.76
N ALA A 204 9.59 14.64 29.62
CA ALA A 204 8.77 15.63 30.33
C ALA A 204 8.77 15.42 31.85
N THR A 205 8.87 16.54 32.59
CA THR A 205 9.19 16.55 34.03
C THR A 205 8.04 16.18 34.99
N GLY A 206 6.84 15.93 34.46
CA GLY A 206 5.64 15.63 35.23
C GLY A 206 4.68 14.75 34.41
N PRO A 207 3.54 14.29 34.98
CA PRO A 207 2.66 13.36 34.28
C PRO A 207 2.13 13.89 32.94
N GLY A 208 1.97 15.21 32.83
CA GLY A 208 1.46 15.91 31.66
C GLY A 208 -0.07 15.82 31.51
N ALA A 209 -0.62 16.73 30.70
CA ALA A 209 -2.01 16.70 30.24
C ALA A 209 -2.15 16.24 28.78
N GLY A 210 -1.05 15.86 28.12
CA GLY A 210 -1.05 15.39 26.73
C GLY A 210 -1.16 16.48 25.67
N GLN A 211 -1.07 17.76 26.06
CA GLN A 211 -1.03 18.90 25.16
C GLN A 211 0.36 19.10 24.54
N LEU A 212 0.48 19.80 23.41
CA LEU A 212 1.79 20.09 22.79
C LEU A 212 2.75 20.82 23.74
N SER A 213 2.22 21.67 24.63
CA SER A 213 2.99 22.40 25.65
C SER A 213 3.13 21.67 26.99
N ASP A 214 2.43 20.54 27.19
CA ASP A 214 2.45 19.75 28.43
C ASP A 214 2.17 18.25 28.10
N PRO A 215 3.10 17.59 27.37
CA PRO A 215 2.91 16.24 26.87
C PRO A 215 2.93 15.19 28.00
N PHE A 216 2.26 14.06 27.79
CA PHE A 216 2.29 12.95 28.74
C PHE A 216 3.71 12.36 28.84
N ASN A 217 4.23 12.18 30.04
CA ASN A 217 5.59 11.62 30.19
C ASN A 217 5.69 10.09 30.13
N SER A 218 4.58 9.40 29.88
CA SER A 218 4.57 7.94 29.69
C SER A 218 3.28 7.45 29.01
N ILE A 219 3.38 6.30 28.34
CA ILE A 219 2.22 5.56 27.80
C ILE A 219 1.23 5.17 28.91
N ALA A 220 1.76 4.87 30.12
CA ALA A 220 0.93 4.61 31.28
C ALA A 220 0.08 5.83 31.68
N ASN A 221 0.59 7.05 31.57
CA ASN A 221 -0.19 8.26 31.84
C ASN A 221 -1.21 8.55 30.73
N PHE A 222 -0.83 8.39 29.46
CA PHE A 222 -1.79 8.46 28.34
C PHE A 222 -2.99 7.51 28.57
N ASN A 223 -2.74 6.20 28.73
CA ASN A 223 -3.78 5.18 28.90
C ASN A 223 -4.70 5.39 30.13
N ASN A 224 -4.29 6.14 31.15
CA ASN A 224 -5.03 6.32 32.40
C ASN A 224 -5.62 7.73 32.58
N LEU A 225 -5.10 8.74 31.89
CA LEU A 225 -5.42 10.16 32.10
C LEU A 225 -5.95 10.87 30.84
N ALA A 226 -5.70 10.34 29.65
CA ALA A 226 -6.27 10.88 28.42
C ALA A 226 -7.79 10.66 28.38
N ALA A 227 -8.51 11.65 27.85
CA ALA A 227 -9.90 11.49 27.43
C ALA A 227 -9.91 10.96 25.98
N ASP A 228 -9.34 9.77 25.80
CA ASP A 228 -9.04 9.16 24.51
C ASP A 228 -10.32 8.71 23.77
N GLU A 229 -10.50 9.19 22.53
CA GLU A 229 -11.67 8.90 21.69
C GLU A 229 -11.32 8.20 20.37
N ALA A 230 -12.33 7.65 19.70
CA ALA A 230 -12.16 6.81 18.51
C ALA A 230 -11.94 7.67 17.25
N GLY A 231 -10.69 7.84 16.86
CA GLY A 231 -10.25 8.69 15.74
C GLY A 231 -8.97 9.46 16.07
N ASP A 232 -8.70 9.65 17.36
CA ASP A 232 -7.59 10.42 17.90
C ASP A 232 -6.22 10.05 17.31
N ILE A 233 -5.36 11.07 17.24
CA ILE A 233 -3.98 10.96 16.77
C ILE A 233 -3.06 10.97 17.98
N ILE A 234 -2.17 9.98 18.08
CA ILE A 234 -1.18 9.88 19.16
C ILE A 234 0.22 10.12 18.56
N PHE A 235 0.93 11.15 19.03
CA PHE A 235 2.31 11.45 18.64
C PHE A 235 3.30 11.09 19.75
N ILE A 236 4.33 10.32 19.41
CA ILE A 236 5.39 9.87 20.33
C ILE A 236 6.73 10.47 19.91
N TYR A 237 7.34 11.27 20.79
CA TYR A 237 8.65 11.89 20.56
C TYR A 237 9.80 10.87 20.64
N GLU A 238 10.93 11.19 20.01
CA GLU A 238 12.23 10.57 20.32
C GLU A 238 13.04 11.58 21.15
N THR A 239 13.63 11.12 22.26
CA THR A 239 14.10 12.01 23.34
C THR A 239 15.53 11.71 23.80
N GLY A 240 16.18 10.71 23.21
CA GLY A 240 17.47 10.15 23.65
C GLY A 240 17.46 9.52 25.04
N SER A 241 16.32 9.51 25.75
CA SER A 241 16.23 9.10 27.16
C SER A 241 16.00 7.60 27.38
N GLY A 242 15.60 6.87 26.33
CA GLY A 242 15.44 5.42 26.34
C GLY A 242 14.04 4.95 25.91
N VAL A 243 13.75 3.70 26.25
CA VAL A 243 12.56 2.94 25.81
C VAL A 243 11.30 3.39 26.55
N TYR A 244 10.21 3.61 25.82
CA TYR A 244 8.88 3.89 26.37
C TYR A 244 8.28 2.62 26.99
N THR A 245 8.10 2.58 28.31
CA THR A 245 7.59 1.39 28.99
C THR A 245 6.06 1.34 29.03
N GLY A 246 5.50 0.20 28.60
CA GLY A 246 4.07 -0.11 28.72
C GLY A 246 3.40 -0.49 27.40
N ASP A 247 2.16 -0.94 27.51
CA ASP A 247 1.31 -1.42 26.41
C ASP A 247 0.40 -0.27 25.96
N ILE A 248 0.47 0.22 24.71
CA ILE A 248 -0.52 1.18 24.22
C ILE A 248 -1.81 0.45 23.80
N ALA A 249 -2.97 0.96 24.22
CA ALA A 249 -4.27 0.41 23.84
C ALA A 249 -4.99 1.41 22.95
N LEU A 250 -5.38 0.97 21.75
CA LEU A 250 -6.04 1.84 20.77
C LEU A 250 -7.54 1.57 20.70
N LEU A 251 -8.28 2.63 20.42
CA LEU A 251 -9.66 2.60 19.94
C LEU A 251 -9.70 2.54 18.41
N SER A 252 -10.88 2.31 17.85
CA SER A 252 -11.06 2.18 16.41
C SER A 252 -10.77 3.50 15.67
N ASN A 253 -10.17 3.43 14.48
CA ASN A 253 -9.76 4.53 13.60
C ASN A 253 -8.61 5.43 14.13
N GLN A 254 -8.03 5.14 15.30
CA GLN A 254 -6.90 5.93 15.82
C GLN A 254 -5.60 5.72 15.05
N THR A 255 -4.74 6.73 15.07
CA THR A 255 -3.43 6.74 14.40
C THR A 255 -2.29 7.00 15.39
N VAL A 256 -1.27 6.15 15.42
CA VAL A 256 -0.06 6.34 16.24
C VAL A 256 1.13 6.69 15.36
N ILE A 257 1.80 7.81 15.66
CA ILE A 257 2.93 8.35 14.91
C ILE A 257 4.12 8.55 15.84
N GLY A 258 5.19 7.80 15.62
CA GLY A 258 6.49 8.09 16.21
C GLY A 258 7.25 9.15 15.40
N GLN A 259 8.12 9.90 16.05
CA GLN A 259 8.93 10.95 15.42
C GLN A 259 9.85 10.44 14.27
N GLY A 260 10.11 9.13 14.20
CA GLY A 260 10.87 8.49 13.12
C GLY A 260 10.03 8.07 11.91
N ALA A 261 8.78 8.51 11.78
CA ALA A 261 8.00 8.33 10.56
C ALA A 261 8.65 9.07 9.38
N SER A 262 8.60 8.51 8.16
CA SER A 262 9.16 9.14 6.97
C SER A 262 8.25 10.23 6.38
N ALA A 263 6.92 10.06 6.52
CA ALA A 263 5.91 11.03 6.13
C ALA A 263 5.59 12.02 7.26
N SER A 264 5.07 13.20 6.92
CA SER A 264 4.60 14.19 7.92
C SER A 264 3.29 13.75 8.58
N ILE A 265 3.02 14.24 9.79
CA ILE A 265 1.76 13.98 10.52
C ILE A 265 0.55 14.20 9.60
N ALA A 266 0.48 15.36 8.94
CA ALA A 266 -0.60 15.71 8.01
C ALA A 266 -0.72 14.78 6.79
N ALA A 267 0.38 14.20 6.31
CA ALA A 267 0.36 13.25 5.20
C ALA A 267 -0.11 11.85 5.64
N ILE A 268 0.14 11.46 6.89
CA ILE A 268 -0.28 10.16 7.45
C ILE A 268 -1.77 10.19 7.83
N THR A 269 -2.23 11.27 8.47
CA THR A 269 -3.61 11.38 9.00
C THR A 269 -4.58 12.03 8.03
N GLY A 270 -4.09 12.78 7.04
CA GLY A 270 -4.92 13.58 6.13
C GLY A 270 -5.44 14.89 6.72
N ILE A 271 -5.06 15.26 7.96
CA ILE A 271 -5.50 16.53 8.56
C ILE A 271 -4.94 17.73 7.79
N THR A 272 -5.76 18.77 7.66
CA THR A 272 -5.30 20.08 7.19
C THR A 272 -4.91 20.92 8.40
N VAL A 273 -3.62 21.23 8.55
CA VAL A 273 -3.14 22.09 9.64
C VAL A 273 -3.71 23.50 9.49
N PRO A 274 -4.51 24.01 10.45
CA PRO A 274 -5.11 25.35 10.35
C PRO A 274 -4.05 26.46 10.31
N PRO A 275 -4.35 27.61 9.67
CA PRO A 275 -3.55 28.82 9.79
C PRO A 275 -3.28 29.18 11.25
N PHE A 276 -2.11 29.76 11.52
CA PHE A 276 -1.68 30.20 12.87
C PHE A 276 -1.51 29.08 13.91
N SER A 277 -1.68 27.80 13.55
CA SER A 277 -1.36 26.67 14.44
C SER A 277 0.06 26.77 15.00
N ASN A 278 0.20 26.47 16.29
CA ASN A 278 1.51 26.28 16.89
C ASN A 278 2.24 25.13 16.15
N ALA A 279 3.56 25.26 16.00
CA ALA A 279 4.34 24.34 15.17
C ALA A 279 4.27 22.90 15.71
N ILE A 280 3.55 22.03 15.01
CA ILE A 280 3.53 20.59 15.29
C ILE A 280 4.92 19.98 15.05
N PRO A 281 5.30 18.94 15.82
CA PRO A 281 6.64 18.33 15.70
C PRO A 281 6.89 17.75 14.31
N SER A 282 8.13 17.90 13.83
CA SER A 282 8.59 17.32 12.58
C SER A 282 8.92 15.84 12.73
N THR A 283 8.55 15.05 11.72
CA THR A 283 8.94 13.65 11.55
C THR A 283 10.28 13.52 10.81
N GLY A 284 10.73 12.30 10.49
CA GLY A 284 12.02 12.01 9.86
C GLY A 284 13.20 11.94 10.83
N GLY A 285 12.95 11.81 12.14
CA GLY A 285 13.97 11.63 13.17
C GLY A 285 14.37 10.17 13.39
N SER A 286 15.01 9.90 14.53
CA SER A 286 15.14 8.54 15.06
C SER A 286 13.77 8.01 15.50
N ARG A 287 13.56 6.69 15.42
CA ARG A 287 12.32 6.06 15.89
C ARG A 287 12.32 5.91 17.41
N PRO A 288 11.27 6.34 18.12
CA PRO A 288 11.08 5.95 19.51
C PRO A 288 10.83 4.44 19.60
N VAL A 289 11.27 3.84 20.70
CA VAL A 289 11.19 2.40 20.93
C VAL A 289 10.18 2.11 22.04
N LEU A 290 9.19 1.27 21.77
CA LEU A 290 8.25 0.75 22.75
C LEU A 290 8.78 -0.52 23.42
N GLY A 291 8.77 -0.56 24.75
CA GLY A 291 9.15 -1.70 25.57
C GLY A 291 7.93 -2.17 26.37
N ASN A 292 7.27 -3.21 25.88
CA ASN A 292 5.98 -3.62 26.41
C ASN A 292 6.08 -4.60 27.58
N SER A 293 5.02 -4.60 28.40
CA SER A 293 4.88 -5.51 29.53
C SER A 293 4.09 -6.76 29.16
N PHE A 294 3.23 -6.69 28.14
CA PHE A 294 2.62 -7.87 27.53
C PHE A 294 2.33 -7.69 26.03
N VAL A 295 1.60 -6.65 25.63
CA VAL A 295 1.30 -6.35 24.21
C VAL A 295 1.76 -4.94 23.84
N GLY A 296 2.62 -4.80 22.82
CA GLY A 296 3.15 -3.49 22.38
C GLY A 296 2.05 -2.51 22.00
N VAL A 297 1.27 -2.89 20.99
CA VAL A 297 0.11 -2.15 20.50
C VAL A 297 -1.09 -3.09 20.48
N ARG A 298 -2.11 -2.79 21.30
CA ARG A 298 -3.42 -3.45 21.21
C ARG A 298 -4.28 -2.65 20.23
N ILE A 299 -4.55 -3.23 19.07
CA ILE A 299 -5.34 -2.59 18.01
C ILE A 299 -6.82 -2.98 18.08
N GLN A 300 -7.67 -2.13 17.51
CA GLN A 300 -9.06 -2.39 17.14
C GLN A 300 -9.21 -2.29 15.62
N ALA A 301 -10.35 -1.81 15.12
CA ALA A 301 -10.60 -1.66 13.70
C ALA A 301 -9.98 -0.38 13.14
N ASN A 302 -9.41 -0.44 11.92
CA ASN A 302 -8.98 0.72 11.14
C ASN A 302 -7.80 1.52 11.74
N ASN A 303 -6.88 0.87 12.47
CA ASN A 303 -5.74 1.57 13.05
C ASN A 303 -4.58 1.77 12.07
N THR A 304 -3.91 2.91 12.20
CA THR A 304 -2.69 3.25 11.45
C THR A 304 -1.52 3.43 12.42
N LEU A 305 -0.39 2.76 12.15
CA LEU A 305 0.83 2.84 12.96
C LEU A 305 1.99 3.28 12.07
N SER A 306 2.76 4.28 12.50
CA SER A 306 3.91 4.75 11.72
C SER A 306 5.07 5.25 12.57
N GLY A 307 6.30 4.92 12.21
CA GLY A 307 7.48 5.67 12.66
C GLY A 307 8.03 5.38 14.05
N PHE A 308 7.71 4.21 14.62
CA PHE A 308 8.23 3.76 15.92
C PHE A 308 8.57 2.26 15.88
N ASP A 309 9.53 1.84 16.70
CA ASP A 309 9.91 0.42 16.79
C ASP A 309 9.33 -0.21 18.06
N ILE A 310 9.08 -1.52 18.05
CA ILE A 310 8.75 -2.30 19.25
C ILE A 310 9.99 -3.11 19.61
N GLY A 311 10.69 -2.74 20.69
CA GLY A 311 12.04 -3.21 20.98
C GLY A 311 12.17 -4.38 21.96
N ASN A 312 11.12 -4.72 22.70
CA ASN A 312 11.12 -5.90 23.57
C ASN A 312 9.70 -6.42 23.84
N THR A 313 9.23 -7.31 22.97
CA THR A 313 8.08 -8.18 23.28
C THR A 313 8.47 -9.22 24.33
N PRO A 314 7.73 -9.38 25.44
CA PRO A 314 8.03 -10.42 26.43
C PRO A 314 7.44 -11.78 26.05
N PHE A 315 8.05 -12.85 26.58
CA PHE A 315 7.61 -14.24 26.44
C PHE A 315 6.09 -14.42 26.62
N GLY A 316 5.45 -15.12 25.68
CA GLY A 316 3.99 -15.30 25.64
C GLY A 316 3.16 -14.07 25.23
N GLY A 317 3.76 -12.88 25.18
CA GLY A 317 3.17 -11.62 24.72
C GLY A 317 3.20 -11.43 23.20
N ALA A 318 2.89 -10.21 22.73
CA ALA A 318 2.90 -9.85 21.31
C ALA A 318 3.41 -8.41 21.07
N GLY A 319 3.94 -8.11 19.90
CA GLY A 319 4.23 -6.75 19.45
C GLY A 319 2.93 -6.04 19.11
N ILE A 320 2.18 -6.58 18.15
CA ILE A 320 0.88 -6.07 17.74
C ILE A 320 -0.17 -7.18 17.85
N ALA A 321 -1.30 -6.92 18.49
CA ALA A 321 -2.42 -7.87 18.54
C ALA A 321 -3.79 -7.19 18.66
N ASN A 322 -4.82 -7.80 18.06
CA ASN A 322 -6.22 -7.44 18.30
C ASN A 322 -6.81 -8.33 19.41
N LEU A 323 -7.11 -7.74 20.57
CA LEU A 323 -7.70 -8.45 21.71
C LEU A 323 -8.96 -7.69 22.19
N PRO A 324 -10.10 -8.37 22.43
CA PRO A 324 -10.30 -9.83 22.46
C PRO A 324 -10.34 -10.51 21.07
N GLN A 325 -10.16 -11.84 21.08
CA GLN A 325 -10.06 -12.67 19.88
C GLN A 325 -11.37 -12.68 19.05
N ASN A 326 -11.24 -12.78 17.72
CA ASN A 326 -12.33 -12.87 16.72
C ASN A 326 -13.12 -11.56 16.50
N VAL A 327 -12.50 -10.40 16.72
CA VAL A 327 -13.03 -9.10 16.27
C VAL A 327 -12.25 -8.68 15.02
N SER A 328 -12.95 -8.25 13.97
CA SER A 328 -12.29 -7.74 12.75
C SER A 328 -11.40 -6.55 13.09
N PHE A 329 -10.16 -6.55 12.59
CA PHE A 329 -9.22 -5.43 12.73
C PHE A 329 -9.40 -4.36 11.64
N GLY A 330 -10.42 -4.49 10.78
CA GLY A 330 -10.70 -3.53 9.71
C GLY A 330 -9.50 -3.39 8.75
N ALA A 331 -9.14 -2.16 8.40
CA ALA A 331 -7.87 -1.88 7.74
C ALA A 331 -6.74 -1.73 8.79
N LEU A 332 -5.61 -2.41 8.62
CA LEU A 332 -4.41 -2.21 9.43
C LEU A 332 -3.29 -1.66 8.55
N THR A 333 -2.93 -0.41 8.76
CA THR A 333 -1.86 0.28 8.04
C THR A 333 -0.61 0.35 8.92
N ILE A 334 0.53 -0.11 8.43
CA ILE A 334 1.81 -0.08 9.16
C ILE A 334 2.93 0.38 8.21
N SER A 335 3.73 1.36 8.63
CA SER A 335 4.86 1.90 7.88
C SER A 335 5.98 2.36 8.81
N ASP A 336 7.24 2.33 8.37
CA ASP A 336 8.39 2.82 9.16
C ASP A 336 8.47 2.19 10.58
N MET A 337 8.41 0.86 10.68
CA MET A 337 8.50 0.14 11.97
C MET A 337 9.36 -1.12 11.87
N ALA A 338 10.09 -1.42 12.93
CA ALA A 338 10.67 -2.74 13.22
C ALA A 338 10.05 -3.34 14.50
N ILE A 339 9.98 -4.67 14.58
CA ILE A 339 9.44 -5.38 15.75
C ILE A 339 10.46 -6.42 16.22
N GLY A 340 10.82 -6.37 17.51
CA GLY A 340 11.80 -7.24 18.16
C GLY A 340 11.42 -7.69 19.56
N GLY A 341 11.70 -8.96 19.89
CA GLY A 341 11.69 -9.46 21.26
C GLY A 341 11.46 -10.97 21.38
N ALA A 342 11.19 -11.43 22.60
CA ALA A 342 10.91 -12.83 22.94
C ALA A 342 9.41 -13.19 22.95
N GLY A 343 8.55 -12.23 22.63
CA GLY A 343 7.14 -12.46 22.34
C GLY A 343 6.89 -12.49 20.83
N ARG A 344 5.65 -12.80 20.46
CA ARG A 344 5.20 -12.81 19.06
C ARG A 344 5.43 -11.43 18.45
N ALA A 345 5.82 -11.31 17.20
CA ALA A 345 5.88 -10.01 16.55
C ALA A 345 4.46 -9.48 16.26
N ILE A 346 3.64 -10.29 15.60
CA ILE A 346 2.24 -9.97 15.27
C ILE A 346 1.35 -11.18 15.56
N LEU A 347 0.19 -10.94 16.19
CA LEU A 347 -0.88 -11.93 16.37
C LEU A 347 -2.24 -11.32 16.03
N LEU A 348 -2.71 -11.52 14.81
CA LEU A 348 -4.05 -11.12 14.35
C LEU A 348 -5.01 -12.31 14.37
N LEU A 349 -6.15 -12.11 15.03
CA LEU A 349 -7.20 -13.10 15.32
C LEU A 349 -8.55 -12.55 14.87
N GLY A 350 -8.86 -12.68 13.58
CA GLY A 350 -10.01 -12.04 12.96
C GLY A 350 -9.76 -11.62 11.51
N ASP A 351 -10.77 -11.02 10.90
CA ASP A 351 -10.80 -10.70 9.47
C ASP A 351 -10.41 -9.23 9.26
N GLY A 352 -9.82 -8.88 8.11
CA GLY A 352 -9.45 -7.50 7.80
C GLY A 352 -8.54 -7.37 6.58
N THR A 353 -8.11 -6.15 6.29
CA THR A 353 -7.22 -5.80 5.18
C THR A 353 -5.90 -5.26 5.71
N LEU A 354 -4.79 -5.79 5.21
CA LEU A 354 -3.44 -5.36 5.57
C LEU A 354 -2.92 -4.35 4.53
N ASP A 355 -2.30 -3.27 5.01
CA ASP A 355 -1.32 -2.49 4.26
C ASP A 355 -0.09 -2.30 5.16
N VAL A 356 0.65 -3.40 5.34
CA VAL A 356 1.70 -3.53 6.35
C VAL A 356 3.06 -3.63 5.68
N THR A 357 3.91 -2.65 5.93
CA THR A 357 5.33 -2.68 5.59
C THR A 357 6.18 -2.52 6.86
N LEU A 358 7.01 -3.52 7.15
CA LEU A 358 7.98 -3.52 8.25
C LEU A 358 9.41 -3.53 7.69
N ASP A 359 10.34 -2.95 8.44
CA ASP A 359 11.77 -2.99 8.10
C ASP A 359 12.41 -4.31 8.54
N SER A 360 12.02 -4.81 9.72
CA SER A 360 12.47 -6.11 10.20
C SER A 360 11.53 -6.70 11.25
N VAL A 361 11.58 -8.03 11.35
CA VAL A 361 10.89 -8.82 12.36
C VAL A 361 11.92 -9.68 13.07
N ASN A 362 11.94 -9.63 14.39
CA ASN A 362 12.65 -10.56 15.26
C ASN A 362 11.72 -11.06 16.37
N SER A 363 11.51 -12.37 16.47
CA SER A 363 10.62 -12.97 17.47
C SER A 363 11.23 -14.28 17.98
N SER A 364 11.45 -14.40 19.29
CA SER A 364 11.85 -15.68 19.91
C SER A 364 10.72 -16.28 20.76
N ALA A 365 9.59 -16.60 20.12
CA ALA A 365 8.31 -16.82 20.78
C ALA A 365 7.72 -18.22 20.60
N ASP A 366 7.24 -18.82 21.69
CA ASP A 366 6.70 -20.18 21.78
C ASP A 366 5.73 -20.56 20.65
N VAL A 367 4.84 -19.64 20.27
CA VAL A 367 3.70 -19.93 19.38
C VAL A 367 3.39 -18.74 18.49
N ASN A 368 3.34 -18.96 17.18
CA ASN A 368 3.02 -17.98 16.14
C ASN A 368 3.87 -16.70 16.31
N GLY A 369 5.18 -16.79 16.06
CA GLY A 369 6.05 -15.60 15.97
C GLY A 369 5.49 -14.55 15.00
N LEU A 370 4.91 -15.01 13.89
CA LEU A 370 3.94 -14.27 13.09
C LEU A 370 2.64 -15.09 12.97
N GLY A 371 1.51 -14.55 13.42
CA GLY A 371 0.20 -15.19 13.35
C GLY A 371 -0.85 -14.33 12.65
N PHE A 372 -1.38 -14.83 11.53
CA PHE A 372 -2.44 -14.21 10.74
C PHE A 372 -3.61 -15.21 10.60
N LEU A 373 -4.55 -15.18 11.54
CA LEU A 373 -5.58 -16.21 11.70
C LEU A 373 -6.96 -15.61 11.43
N GLY A 374 -7.40 -15.68 10.18
CA GLY A 374 -8.73 -15.26 9.73
C GLY A 374 -9.85 -16.21 10.19
N THR A 375 -11.09 -15.74 10.17
CA THR A 375 -12.25 -16.47 10.74
C THR A 375 -13.32 -16.81 9.70
N THR A 376 -14.12 -15.84 9.22
CA THR A 376 -15.25 -16.09 8.30
C THR A 376 -15.21 -15.21 7.06
N GLY A 377 -14.81 -13.95 7.22
CA GLY A 377 -14.10 -13.21 6.18
C GLY A 377 -12.66 -13.70 6.06
N VAL A 378 -12.00 -13.30 5.00
CA VAL A 378 -10.62 -13.67 4.67
C VAL A 378 -9.70 -12.50 5.06
N ILE A 379 -8.48 -12.77 5.54
CA ILE A 379 -7.46 -11.71 5.67
C ILE A 379 -6.94 -11.35 4.28
N ASP A 380 -7.08 -10.09 3.86
CA ASP A 380 -6.74 -9.62 2.51
C ASP A 380 -5.70 -8.49 2.50
N GLY A 381 -5.26 -8.04 1.33
CA GLY A 381 -4.31 -6.93 1.18
C GLY A 381 -2.84 -7.38 1.11
N LYS A 382 -1.93 -6.66 1.78
CA LYS A 382 -0.48 -6.83 1.67
C LYS A 382 0.23 -6.79 3.01
N PHE A 383 1.16 -7.73 3.21
CA PHE A 383 2.17 -7.74 4.26
C PHE A 383 3.57 -7.85 3.63
N THR A 384 4.51 -7.00 4.03
CA THR A 384 5.89 -7.01 3.53
C THR A 384 6.89 -6.72 4.64
N VAL A 385 7.97 -7.50 4.68
CA VAL A 385 9.19 -7.19 5.46
C VAL A 385 10.32 -6.88 4.49
N THR A 386 10.85 -5.65 4.53
CA THR A 386 11.86 -5.19 3.54
C THR A 386 13.29 -5.62 3.89
N GLY A 387 13.57 -5.92 5.17
CA GLY A 387 14.84 -6.43 5.65
C GLY A 387 14.80 -7.92 5.99
N ALA A 388 15.01 -8.24 7.27
CA ALA A 388 15.10 -9.60 7.77
C ALA A 388 13.90 -10.00 8.63
N THR A 389 13.41 -11.22 8.43
CA THR A 389 12.44 -11.92 9.28
C THR A 389 13.18 -13.04 10.01
N THR A 390 13.51 -12.82 11.28
CA THR A 390 14.14 -13.83 12.15
C THR A 390 13.12 -14.34 13.16
N ILE A 391 12.94 -15.65 13.19
CA ILE A 391 12.10 -16.33 14.18
C ILE A 391 12.93 -17.41 14.85
N ASP A 392 13.15 -17.27 16.15
CA ASP A 392 13.92 -18.20 16.98
C ASP A 392 13.01 -18.85 18.04
N ASP A 393 13.49 -19.89 18.73
CA ASP A 393 12.88 -20.53 19.90
C ASP A 393 11.32 -20.67 19.87
N THR A 394 10.78 -21.26 18.81
CA THR A 394 9.34 -21.55 18.73
C THR A 394 9.04 -22.96 19.24
N ASP A 395 8.34 -23.08 20.36
CA ASP A 395 7.80 -24.35 20.89
C ASP A 395 6.65 -24.96 20.04
N ASN A 396 6.20 -24.27 18.98
CA ASN A 396 5.01 -24.64 18.21
C ASN A 396 5.10 -24.31 16.70
N ILE A 397 4.67 -23.12 16.27
CA ILE A 397 4.65 -22.69 14.86
C ILE A 397 5.33 -21.32 14.75
N GLY A 398 6.22 -21.14 13.77
CA GLY A 398 6.89 -19.87 13.52
C GLY A 398 5.99 -18.87 12.78
N ILE A 399 5.70 -19.16 11.51
CA ILE A 399 4.76 -18.39 10.69
C ILE A 399 3.47 -19.20 10.55
N ASN A 400 2.35 -18.65 11.02
CA ASN A 400 1.05 -19.30 10.98
C ASN A 400 0.03 -18.44 10.22
N ILE A 401 -0.40 -18.91 9.05
CA ILE A 401 -1.37 -18.21 8.21
C ILE A 401 -2.56 -19.15 7.96
N PHE A 402 -3.73 -18.67 8.35
CA PHE A 402 -4.99 -19.40 8.22
C PHE A 402 -6.06 -18.49 7.63
N ASN A 403 -6.76 -18.98 6.60
CA ASN A 403 -7.87 -18.30 5.93
C ASN A 403 -7.51 -16.88 5.43
N SER A 404 -6.51 -16.80 4.52
CA SER A 404 -6.03 -15.55 3.93
C SER A 404 -5.99 -15.56 2.39
N SER A 405 -6.23 -14.39 1.79
CA SER A 405 -6.04 -14.05 0.37
C SER A 405 -4.96 -12.98 0.17
N ALA A 406 -4.43 -12.42 1.26
CA ALA A 406 -3.41 -11.39 1.23
C ALA A 406 -2.12 -11.88 0.53
N THR A 407 -1.36 -10.93 0.01
CA THR A 407 0.01 -11.15 -0.47
C THR A 407 0.97 -10.92 0.68
N TYR A 408 1.72 -11.95 1.05
CA TYR A 408 2.77 -11.92 2.05
C TYR A 408 4.13 -12.00 1.38
N ASP A 409 4.99 -11.07 1.75
CA ASP A 409 6.41 -11.06 1.42
C ASP A 409 7.19 -10.99 2.74
N PHE A 410 7.88 -12.08 3.09
CA PHE A 410 8.65 -12.16 4.33
C PHE A 410 10.11 -11.72 4.15
N GLY A 411 10.51 -11.29 2.95
CA GLY A 411 11.89 -10.93 2.63
C GLY A 411 12.86 -12.05 2.97
N ASN A 412 14.01 -11.71 3.57
CA ASN A 412 15.00 -12.68 4.00
C ASN A 412 14.59 -13.35 5.32
N THR A 413 14.16 -14.60 5.25
CA THR A 413 13.55 -15.33 6.38
C THR A 413 14.45 -16.42 6.95
N SER A 414 14.63 -16.42 8.27
CA SER A 414 15.31 -17.47 9.03
C SER A 414 14.43 -17.94 10.18
N ILE A 415 14.15 -19.25 10.27
CA ILE A 415 13.32 -19.85 11.31
C ILE A 415 14.06 -21.01 11.99
N THR A 416 14.13 -20.98 13.32
CA THR A 416 14.58 -22.10 14.15
C THR A 416 13.42 -22.54 15.04
N ASN A 417 12.91 -23.75 14.82
CA ASN A 417 11.70 -24.27 15.45
C ASN A 417 12.00 -25.55 16.24
N VAL A 418 12.09 -25.43 17.56
CA VAL A 418 12.31 -26.56 18.48
C VAL A 418 11.03 -27.38 18.73
N GLY A 419 9.86 -26.78 18.43
CA GLY A 419 8.53 -27.35 18.60
C GLY A 419 8.19 -28.52 17.69
N VAL A 420 7.02 -29.11 17.97
CA VAL A 420 6.48 -30.30 17.27
C VAL A 420 5.61 -29.96 16.05
N ASN A 421 5.29 -28.68 15.82
CA ASN A 421 4.44 -28.24 14.71
C ASN A 421 5.27 -27.49 13.65
N GLN A 422 4.62 -26.99 12.61
CA GLN A 422 5.28 -26.57 11.37
C GLN A 422 6.06 -25.26 11.57
N ALA A 423 7.28 -25.14 11.04
CA ALA A 423 8.00 -23.85 11.06
C ALA A 423 7.26 -22.77 10.25
N VAL A 424 6.71 -23.16 9.09
CA VAL A 424 5.75 -22.36 8.32
C VAL A 424 4.50 -23.20 8.09
N ASN A 425 3.35 -22.70 8.55
CA ASN A 425 2.02 -23.29 8.33
C ASN A 425 1.15 -22.34 7.51
N ILE A 426 0.83 -22.72 6.26
CA ILE A 426 -0.11 -22.01 5.39
C ILE A 426 -1.31 -22.91 5.15
N THR A 427 -2.49 -22.52 5.61
CA THR A 427 -3.69 -23.38 5.53
C THR A 427 -4.95 -22.61 5.17
N SER A 428 -5.88 -23.29 4.48
CA SER A 428 -7.19 -22.73 4.11
C SER A 428 -7.13 -21.41 3.33
N SER A 429 -6.03 -21.15 2.62
CA SER A 429 -5.70 -19.84 2.03
C SER A 429 -5.61 -19.90 0.50
N PRO A 430 -6.66 -20.35 -0.22
CA PRO A 430 -6.57 -20.79 -1.62
C PRO A 430 -6.17 -19.70 -2.62
N SER A 431 -6.38 -18.42 -2.28
CA SER A 431 -6.07 -17.26 -3.12
C SER A 431 -4.88 -16.44 -2.64
N GLY A 432 -4.31 -16.75 -1.48
CA GLY A 432 -3.17 -16.02 -0.91
C GLY A 432 -1.88 -16.28 -1.67
N SER A 433 -0.94 -15.33 -1.60
CA SER A 433 0.41 -15.51 -2.15
C SER A 433 1.46 -15.30 -1.06
N PHE A 434 2.47 -16.17 -1.03
CA PHE A 434 3.47 -16.25 0.03
C PHE A 434 4.85 -16.31 -0.60
N THR A 435 5.65 -15.27 -0.38
CA THR A 435 6.98 -15.11 -1.00
C THR A 435 8.06 -15.01 0.08
N PHE A 436 9.16 -15.72 -0.17
CA PHE A 436 10.38 -15.68 0.62
C PHE A 436 11.55 -15.41 -0.33
N ASP A 437 12.21 -14.25 -0.18
CA ASP A 437 13.41 -13.91 -0.97
C ASP A 437 14.58 -14.81 -0.58
N ALA A 438 14.74 -15.06 0.72
CA ALA A 438 15.57 -16.14 1.22
C ALA A 438 14.81 -16.91 2.30
N LEU A 439 15.05 -18.22 2.39
CA LEU A 439 14.42 -19.09 3.39
C LEU A 439 15.42 -20.09 3.97
N THR A 440 15.73 -19.92 5.25
CA THR A 440 16.46 -20.89 6.07
C THR A 440 15.53 -21.40 7.17
N ILE A 441 15.32 -22.72 7.23
CA ILE A 441 14.54 -23.37 8.28
C ILE A 441 15.37 -24.47 8.93
N THR A 442 15.46 -24.46 10.26
CA THR A 442 15.95 -25.59 11.07
C THR A 442 14.84 -26.04 12.01
N THR A 443 14.54 -27.34 12.08
CA THR A 443 13.56 -27.88 13.04
C THR A 443 14.07 -29.11 13.78
N ASP A 444 13.70 -29.20 15.06
CA ASP A 444 14.04 -30.35 15.92
C ASP A 444 12.94 -31.41 15.88
N ASN A 445 11.67 -31.03 16.12
CA ASN A 445 10.59 -32.01 16.31
C ASN A 445 9.43 -31.89 15.31
N GLY A 446 9.33 -30.77 14.57
CA GLY A 446 8.19 -30.46 13.70
C GLY A 446 8.54 -30.38 12.21
N PRO A 447 7.53 -30.29 11.32
CA PRO A 447 7.75 -30.06 9.89
C PRO A 447 8.40 -28.71 9.57
N GLY A 448 9.07 -28.62 8.41
CA GLY A 448 9.60 -27.37 7.87
C GLY A 448 8.53 -26.48 7.24
N LEU A 449 8.48 -26.46 5.91
CA LEU A 449 7.51 -25.70 5.12
C LEU A 449 6.26 -26.55 4.82
N PHE A 450 5.11 -26.14 5.34
CA PHE A 450 3.82 -26.78 5.11
C PHE A 450 2.81 -25.81 4.47
N ALA A 451 2.18 -26.24 3.37
CA ALA A 451 1.12 -25.49 2.72
C ALA A 451 -0.04 -26.38 2.24
N ASN A 452 -1.27 -25.90 2.48
CA ASN A 452 -2.51 -26.45 1.95
C ASN A 452 -3.42 -25.32 1.42
N GLY A 453 -3.10 -24.86 0.22
CA GLY A 453 -3.77 -23.77 -0.51
C GLY A 453 -2.87 -22.57 -0.78
N GLY A 454 -3.23 -21.78 -1.79
CA GLY A 454 -2.55 -20.54 -2.17
C GLY A 454 -1.36 -20.76 -3.10
N ALA A 455 -0.60 -19.69 -3.33
CA ALA A 455 0.57 -19.66 -4.20
C ALA A 455 1.86 -19.41 -3.40
N VAL A 456 2.81 -20.35 -3.39
CA VAL A 456 4.09 -20.22 -2.66
C VAL A 456 5.25 -20.00 -3.63
N ASN A 457 6.10 -19.03 -3.32
CA ASN A 457 7.36 -18.71 -4.03
C ASN A 457 8.53 -18.69 -3.04
N VAL A 458 9.67 -19.26 -3.43
CA VAL A 458 10.90 -19.27 -2.63
C VAL A 458 12.06 -19.06 -3.62
N THR A 459 12.57 -17.84 -3.73
CA THR A 459 13.28 -17.37 -4.94
C THR A 459 14.81 -17.37 -4.82
N GLY A 460 15.36 -17.20 -3.62
CA GLY A 460 16.80 -17.20 -3.39
C GLY A 460 17.50 -18.52 -3.78
N SER A 461 18.77 -18.42 -4.19
CA SER A 461 19.56 -19.60 -4.58
C SER A 461 20.21 -20.35 -3.41
N ALA A 462 20.25 -19.74 -2.22
CA ALA A 462 20.96 -20.26 -1.05
C ALA A 462 20.04 -20.91 0.01
N ASN A 463 18.75 -21.06 -0.28
CA ASN A 463 17.72 -21.49 0.68
C ASN A 463 17.97 -22.91 1.19
N THR A 464 17.66 -23.15 2.47
CA THR A 464 17.93 -24.45 3.10
C THR A 464 16.85 -24.84 4.10
N ILE A 465 16.43 -26.10 4.09
CA ILE A 465 15.62 -26.69 5.16
C ILE A 465 16.37 -27.88 5.77
N ASN A 466 16.42 -27.95 7.10
CA ASN A 466 16.92 -29.08 7.86
C ASN A 466 15.91 -29.47 8.95
N ALA A 467 15.13 -30.53 8.72
CA ALA A 467 14.06 -30.97 9.63
C ALA A 467 14.40 -32.32 10.28
N THR A 468 14.39 -32.40 11.61
CA THR A 468 15.01 -33.54 12.33
C THR A 468 14.05 -34.68 12.68
N ASN A 469 12.74 -34.41 12.84
CA ASN A 469 11.69 -35.43 13.06
C ASN A 469 10.36 -35.10 12.35
N GLY A 470 10.42 -34.57 11.12
CA GLY A 470 9.24 -34.18 10.35
C GLY A 470 9.54 -33.90 8.88
N PRO A 471 8.51 -33.87 7.99
CA PRO A 471 8.72 -33.54 6.59
C PRO A 471 9.31 -32.14 6.44
N ALA A 472 10.36 -32.01 5.64
CA ALA A 472 11.02 -30.73 5.38
C ALA A 472 10.15 -29.83 4.49
N VAL A 473 9.49 -30.41 3.49
CA VAL A 473 8.56 -29.73 2.59
C VAL A 473 7.30 -30.57 2.43
N SER A 474 6.12 -29.96 2.59
CA SER A 474 4.83 -30.57 2.30
C SER A 474 3.89 -29.55 1.68
N LEU A 475 3.73 -29.62 0.35
CA LEU A 475 2.87 -28.75 -0.44
C LEU A 475 1.74 -29.60 -1.02
N THR A 476 0.52 -29.42 -0.52
CA THR A 476 -0.68 -30.14 -0.98
C THR A 476 -1.72 -29.13 -1.49
N ASN A 477 -2.33 -29.33 -2.66
CA ASN A 477 -3.28 -28.39 -3.27
C ASN A 477 -2.78 -26.93 -3.31
N THR A 478 -1.46 -26.75 -3.40
CA THR A 478 -0.79 -25.46 -3.25
C THR A 478 -0.07 -25.17 -4.55
N THR A 479 -0.43 -24.07 -5.20
CA THR A 479 0.21 -23.66 -6.45
C THR A 479 1.65 -23.26 -6.14
N ILE A 480 2.63 -23.89 -6.81
CA ILE A 480 3.97 -23.31 -6.88
C ILE A 480 3.86 -22.13 -7.84
N GLY A 481 4.21 -20.94 -7.37
CA GLY A 481 4.08 -19.71 -8.16
C GLY A 481 5.05 -19.69 -9.35
N THR A 482 4.86 -18.71 -10.25
CA THR A 482 5.66 -18.59 -11.49
C THR A 482 7.14 -18.30 -11.25
N SER A 483 7.52 -17.81 -10.07
CA SER A 483 8.91 -17.62 -9.66
C SER A 483 9.56 -18.91 -9.13
N GLY A 484 8.76 -19.97 -8.95
CA GLY A 484 9.21 -21.27 -8.47
C GLY A 484 9.52 -21.33 -6.98
N ILE A 485 9.94 -22.52 -6.56
CA ILE A 485 10.51 -22.79 -5.24
C ILE A 485 11.90 -23.39 -5.48
N THR A 486 12.94 -22.67 -5.08
CA THR A 486 14.34 -23.08 -5.21
C THR A 486 14.99 -23.22 -3.84
N PHE A 487 15.57 -24.39 -3.59
CA PHE A 487 16.43 -24.67 -2.45
C PHE A 487 17.83 -25.03 -2.94
N ARG A 488 18.84 -24.67 -2.14
CA ARG A 488 20.17 -25.25 -2.22
C ARG A 488 20.16 -26.66 -1.64
N SER A 489 19.59 -26.82 -0.45
CA SER A 489 19.53 -28.12 0.23
C SER A 489 18.24 -28.34 1.01
N VAL A 490 17.68 -29.55 0.94
CA VAL A 490 16.53 -29.98 1.72
C VAL A 490 16.88 -31.29 2.43
N SER A 491 16.93 -31.24 3.76
CA SER A 491 17.21 -32.40 4.61
C SER A 491 16.01 -32.70 5.52
N ALA A 492 15.70 -33.99 5.65
CA ALA A 492 14.63 -34.51 6.51
C ALA A 492 15.11 -35.79 7.19
N ASN A 493 14.87 -35.93 8.49
CA ASN A 493 15.16 -37.12 9.26
C ASN A 493 13.93 -37.59 10.04
N ASN A 494 13.82 -38.89 10.32
CA ASN A 494 12.79 -39.52 11.18
C ASN A 494 11.35 -39.09 10.83
N ALA A 495 11.02 -38.95 9.55
CA ALA A 495 9.76 -38.38 9.09
C ALA A 495 8.86 -39.41 8.39
N ALA A 496 7.57 -39.09 8.27
CA ALA A 496 6.64 -39.91 7.49
C ALA A 496 6.93 -39.86 5.98
N ASN A 497 7.30 -38.68 5.47
CA ASN A 497 7.85 -38.45 4.14
C ASN A 497 8.90 -37.33 4.27
N GLY A 498 9.87 -37.22 3.36
CA GLY A 498 10.86 -36.14 3.39
C GLY A 498 10.37 -34.87 2.66
N ILE A 499 10.01 -35.03 1.40
CA ILE A 499 9.42 -34.00 0.52
C ILE A 499 8.09 -34.53 -0.01
N VAL A 500 7.02 -33.73 0.07
CA VAL A 500 5.70 -34.04 -0.51
C VAL A 500 5.26 -32.90 -1.42
N LEU A 501 5.04 -33.20 -2.70
CA LEU A 501 4.43 -32.31 -3.69
C LEU A 501 3.18 -32.99 -4.26
N ASN A 502 1.99 -32.55 -3.83
CA ASN A 502 0.72 -33.13 -4.25
C ASN A 502 -0.20 -32.05 -4.82
N ASN A 503 -0.53 -32.15 -6.12
CA ASN A 503 -1.38 -31.20 -6.84
C ASN A 503 -0.82 -29.75 -6.73
N THR A 504 0.39 -29.56 -7.27
CA THR A 504 1.19 -28.33 -7.07
C THR A 504 1.15 -27.32 -8.23
N GLY A 505 0.31 -27.56 -9.25
CA GLY A 505 0.24 -26.70 -10.44
C GLY A 505 1.42 -26.94 -11.40
N SER A 506 1.88 -25.88 -12.07
CA SER A 506 2.92 -25.94 -13.11
C SER A 506 4.21 -25.17 -12.77
N GLY A 507 4.29 -24.49 -11.63
CA GLY A 507 5.51 -23.84 -11.16
C GLY A 507 6.59 -24.85 -10.78
N SER A 508 7.86 -24.48 -10.95
CA SER A 508 9.00 -25.38 -10.78
C SER A 508 9.42 -25.54 -9.32
N PHE A 509 9.68 -26.78 -8.90
CA PHE A 509 10.36 -27.09 -7.63
C PHE A 509 11.79 -27.55 -7.90
N SER A 510 12.78 -26.89 -7.32
CA SER A 510 14.20 -27.22 -7.53
C SER A 510 14.97 -27.37 -6.22
N VAL A 511 15.72 -28.46 -6.10
CA VAL A 511 16.83 -28.61 -5.16
C VAL A 511 18.12 -28.66 -5.97
N THR A 512 19.03 -27.70 -5.75
CA THR A 512 20.14 -27.42 -6.67
C THR A 512 21.50 -27.98 -6.21
N GLY A 513 21.71 -28.12 -4.90
CA GLY A 513 23.01 -28.50 -4.34
C GLY A 513 24.13 -27.50 -4.66
N VAL A 514 25.37 -27.99 -4.72
CA VAL A 514 26.59 -27.20 -4.99
C VAL A 514 27.43 -27.92 -6.04
N GLY A 515 27.25 -27.55 -7.31
CA GLY A 515 27.97 -28.12 -8.44
C GLY A 515 27.64 -29.60 -8.63
N VAL A 516 28.67 -30.46 -8.55
CA VAL A 516 28.56 -31.93 -8.59
C VAL A 516 28.90 -32.57 -7.23
N THR A 517 28.82 -31.80 -6.14
CA THR A 517 29.20 -32.27 -4.81
C THR A 517 28.07 -33.12 -4.24
N VAL A 518 28.22 -34.44 -4.25
CA VAL A 518 27.22 -35.39 -3.73
C VAL A 518 26.82 -35.06 -2.28
N GLY A 519 25.53 -35.17 -1.97
CA GLY A 519 24.94 -34.81 -0.67
C GLY A 519 24.76 -33.31 -0.42
N SER A 520 25.28 -32.42 -1.28
CA SER A 520 25.12 -30.97 -1.11
C SER A 520 23.68 -30.46 -1.32
N GLY A 521 22.83 -31.26 -1.97
CA GLY A 521 21.38 -31.06 -2.05
C GLY A 521 20.62 -31.41 -0.77
N GLY A 522 21.32 -31.88 0.27
CA GLY A 522 20.72 -32.32 1.53
C GLY A 522 20.51 -33.83 1.61
N THR A 523 20.09 -34.28 2.79
CA THR A 523 19.92 -35.71 3.12
C THR A 523 18.50 -35.96 3.61
N ILE A 524 17.78 -36.84 2.91
CA ILE A 524 16.49 -37.40 3.31
C ILE A 524 16.77 -38.79 3.90
N GLN A 525 16.48 -39.00 5.18
CA GLN A 525 16.87 -40.23 5.86
C GLN A 525 15.91 -40.72 6.94
N ASN A 526 15.93 -42.04 7.21
CA ASN A 526 15.08 -42.68 8.23
C ASN A 526 13.59 -42.37 8.02
N ILE A 527 13.11 -42.55 6.78
CA ILE A 527 11.75 -42.17 6.38
C ILE A 527 10.85 -43.42 6.37
N SER A 528 9.71 -43.37 7.06
CA SER A 528 8.80 -44.53 7.13
C SER A 528 7.96 -44.72 5.86
N GLY A 529 7.51 -43.63 5.24
CA GLY A 529 6.91 -43.63 3.91
C GLY A 529 7.91 -43.27 2.82
N SER A 530 7.43 -42.59 1.76
CA SER A 530 8.30 -42.26 0.62
C SER A 530 9.25 -41.10 0.94
N GLY A 531 10.51 -41.21 0.51
CA GLY A 531 11.53 -40.17 0.73
C GLY A 531 11.12 -38.84 0.07
N VAL A 532 10.82 -38.91 -1.22
CA VAL A 532 10.20 -37.85 -2.02
C VAL A 532 8.91 -38.41 -2.62
N ASN A 533 7.80 -37.68 -2.46
CA ASN A 533 6.47 -38.10 -2.90
C ASN A 533 5.87 -37.04 -3.85
N LEU A 534 5.78 -37.37 -5.14
CA LEU A 534 5.37 -36.49 -6.23
C LEU A 534 4.05 -36.99 -6.84
N ILE A 535 2.94 -36.28 -6.59
CA ILE A 535 1.60 -36.65 -7.07
C ILE A 535 0.99 -35.47 -7.83
N SER A 536 0.67 -35.64 -9.11
CA SER A 536 0.15 -34.55 -9.96
C SER A 536 1.05 -33.30 -9.90
N ALA A 537 2.37 -33.53 -9.93
CA ALA A 537 3.42 -32.52 -9.82
C ALA A 537 4.14 -32.34 -11.17
N GLN A 538 4.60 -31.12 -11.45
CA GLN A 538 5.24 -30.76 -12.71
C GLN A 538 6.55 -30.00 -12.48
N ASN A 539 7.48 -30.09 -13.43
CA ASN A 539 8.72 -29.31 -13.47
C ASN A 539 9.55 -29.43 -12.17
N VAL A 540 9.81 -30.68 -11.75
CA VAL A 540 10.55 -31.00 -10.51
C VAL A 540 11.99 -31.35 -10.85
N SER A 541 12.96 -30.68 -10.21
CA SER A 541 14.40 -30.93 -10.40
C SER A 541 15.09 -31.16 -9.06
N LEU A 542 15.66 -32.35 -8.84
CA LEU A 542 16.41 -32.68 -7.63
C LEU A 542 17.86 -32.97 -7.99
N ALA A 543 18.80 -32.26 -7.36
CA ALA A 543 20.22 -32.39 -7.63
C ALA A 543 21.05 -32.66 -6.37
N ASN A 544 22.03 -33.55 -6.48
CA ASN A 544 23.05 -33.84 -5.46
C ASN A 544 22.49 -34.24 -4.07
N MET A 545 21.35 -34.93 -4.00
CA MET A 545 20.71 -35.33 -2.75
C MET A 545 21.10 -36.75 -2.31
N ASN A 546 21.15 -36.99 -1.01
CA ASN A 546 21.24 -38.35 -0.44
C ASN A 546 19.87 -38.77 0.08
N LEU A 547 19.40 -39.96 -0.31
CA LEU A 547 18.14 -40.57 0.13
C LEU A 547 18.47 -41.95 0.73
N THR A 548 18.57 -42.01 2.06
CA THR A 548 19.17 -43.17 2.76
C THR A 548 18.20 -43.75 3.78
N ASN A 549 17.98 -45.07 3.83
CA ASN A 549 17.07 -45.67 4.83
C ASN A 549 15.63 -45.12 4.70
N THR A 550 15.05 -45.21 3.50
CA THR A 550 13.70 -44.71 3.15
C THR A 550 12.69 -45.86 3.01
N ALA A 551 11.39 -45.54 2.87
CA ALA A 551 10.32 -46.52 2.68
C ALA A 551 10.25 -47.62 3.76
N GLN A 552 10.66 -47.30 5.00
CA GLN A 552 10.83 -48.25 6.12
C GLN A 552 9.54 -48.90 6.64
N SER A 553 8.41 -48.71 5.97
CA SER A 553 7.12 -49.32 6.31
C SER A 553 6.28 -49.53 5.04
N PRO A 554 5.61 -50.69 4.88
CA PRO A 554 4.70 -50.92 3.76
C PRO A 554 3.60 -49.87 3.70
N ALA A 555 3.26 -49.37 2.51
CA ALA A 555 2.23 -48.35 2.35
C ALA A 555 0.81 -48.84 2.71
N VAL A 556 0.59 -50.17 2.78
CA VAL A 556 -0.69 -50.78 3.17
C VAL A 556 -0.50 -51.67 4.40
N ALA A 557 -1.18 -51.32 5.50
CA ALA A 557 -1.22 -52.15 6.69
C ALA A 557 -2.22 -53.32 6.53
N THR A 558 -1.69 -54.55 6.54
CA THR A 558 -2.39 -55.85 6.68
C THR A 558 -3.19 -56.40 5.47
N GLY A 559 -2.72 -57.52 4.93
CA GLY A 559 -3.59 -58.62 4.48
C GLY A 559 -3.62 -58.95 2.98
N SER A 560 -3.42 -57.98 2.09
CA SER A 560 -3.32 -58.14 0.63
C SER A 560 -2.94 -56.77 0.02
N ALA A 561 -2.08 -56.62 -0.99
CA ALA A 561 -1.22 -57.59 -1.67
C ALA A 561 0.27 -57.30 -1.37
N THR A 562 1.18 -57.94 -2.09
CA THR A 562 2.63 -57.66 -2.12
C THR A 562 2.93 -56.23 -2.59
N CYS A 563 4.20 -55.82 -2.48
CA CYS A 563 4.71 -54.77 -3.35
C CYS A 563 4.48 -55.23 -4.79
N ASP A 564 3.81 -54.42 -5.59
CA ASP A 564 3.21 -54.81 -6.87
C ASP A 564 2.32 -56.08 -6.86
N ASP A 565 1.26 -55.99 -7.66
CA ASP A 565 0.64 -57.16 -8.29
C ASP A 565 0.94 -56.96 -9.77
N GLU A 566 1.94 -57.69 -10.29
CA GLU A 566 2.47 -57.49 -11.66
C GLU A 566 1.35 -57.61 -12.72
N ASP A 567 0.31 -58.42 -12.45
CA ASP A 567 -0.85 -58.59 -13.32
C ASP A 567 -1.91 -57.45 -13.20
N SER A 568 -1.74 -56.50 -12.29
CA SER A 568 -2.76 -55.47 -11.98
C SER A 568 -2.65 -54.17 -12.79
N GLY A 569 -1.48 -53.90 -13.39
CA GLY A 569 -1.20 -52.63 -14.06
C GLY A 569 -1.15 -51.41 -13.12
N THR A 570 -0.93 -51.60 -11.81
CA THR A 570 -0.77 -50.52 -10.83
C THR A 570 0.31 -50.82 -9.79
N ASN A 571 1.20 -49.85 -9.55
CA ASN A 571 2.30 -49.88 -8.60
C ASN A 571 2.15 -48.89 -7.44
N THR A 572 0.90 -48.47 -7.17
CA THR A 572 0.56 -47.47 -6.16
C THR A 572 0.48 -48.04 -4.73
N GLY A 573 0.76 -49.33 -4.56
CA GLY A 573 0.73 -50.04 -3.27
C GLY A 573 2.02 -49.91 -2.43
N CYS A 574 3.04 -49.25 -2.97
CA CYS A 574 4.41 -49.25 -2.45
C CYS A 574 4.92 -47.82 -2.22
N ASN A 575 5.62 -47.59 -1.11
CA ASN A 575 6.50 -46.42 -0.99
C ASN A 575 7.77 -46.62 -1.84
N ALA A 576 8.53 -45.54 -2.00
CA ALA A 576 9.85 -45.57 -2.63
C ALA A 576 10.77 -44.49 -2.07
N ALA A 577 12.07 -44.52 -2.40
CA ALA A 577 12.93 -43.37 -2.13
C ALA A 577 12.43 -42.13 -2.91
N VAL A 578 12.06 -42.30 -4.18
CA VAL A 578 11.31 -41.31 -4.97
C VAL A 578 10.07 -41.97 -5.58
N TYR A 579 8.89 -41.52 -5.17
CA TYR A 579 7.59 -41.94 -5.69
C TYR A 579 7.01 -40.87 -6.62
N MET A 580 6.54 -41.27 -7.80
CA MET A 580 6.02 -40.40 -8.86
C MET A 580 4.67 -40.90 -9.38
N HIS A 581 3.62 -40.08 -9.35
CA HIS A 581 2.31 -40.47 -9.85
C HIS A 581 1.65 -39.31 -10.63
N ASN A 582 1.34 -39.52 -11.90
CA ASN A 582 0.86 -38.48 -12.83
C ASN A 582 1.79 -37.25 -12.86
N THR A 583 3.09 -37.45 -13.08
CA THR A 583 4.08 -36.35 -13.06
C THR A 583 4.49 -35.93 -14.46
N THR A 584 5.02 -34.71 -14.61
CA THR A 584 5.56 -34.23 -15.89
C THR A 584 6.84 -33.41 -15.73
N ASN A 585 7.84 -33.65 -16.58
CA ASN A 585 9.16 -33.00 -16.54
C ASN A 585 9.86 -33.16 -15.18
N THR A 586 10.17 -34.40 -14.80
CA THR A 586 10.95 -34.71 -13.59
C THR A 586 12.43 -34.92 -13.94
N THR A 587 13.33 -34.27 -13.22
CA THR A 587 14.79 -34.36 -13.41
C THR A 587 15.47 -34.72 -12.09
N LEU A 588 16.26 -35.79 -12.08
CA LEU A 588 17.02 -36.32 -10.95
C LEU A 588 18.49 -36.40 -11.37
N VAL A 589 19.40 -35.67 -10.70
CA VAL A 589 20.82 -35.60 -11.09
C VAL A 589 21.75 -35.73 -9.87
N GLY A 590 22.68 -36.67 -9.88
CA GLY A 590 23.65 -36.79 -8.77
C GLY A 590 23.04 -37.31 -7.46
N LEU A 591 21.93 -38.04 -7.51
CA LEU A 591 21.32 -38.61 -6.31
C LEU A 591 22.11 -39.85 -5.86
N ILE A 592 22.28 -40.03 -4.55
CA ILE A 592 22.51 -41.35 -3.96
C ILE A 592 21.20 -41.81 -3.33
N ILE A 593 20.71 -42.97 -3.73
CA ILE A 593 19.57 -43.65 -3.16
C ILE A 593 20.08 -44.99 -2.60
N ASN A 594 19.95 -45.20 -1.30
CA ASN A 594 20.41 -46.44 -0.65
C ASN A 594 19.52 -46.89 0.50
N ASP A 595 19.47 -48.21 0.74
CA ASP A 595 18.77 -48.83 1.86
C ASP A 595 17.26 -48.48 1.87
N SER A 596 16.60 -48.46 0.71
CA SER A 596 15.14 -48.28 0.65
C SER A 596 14.48 -49.63 0.87
N ASN A 597 13.61 -49.78 1.89
CA ASN A 597 12.98 -51.09 2.19
C ASN A 597 11.90 -51.51 1.17
N GLN A 598 11.48 -50.62 0.28
CA GLN A 598 10.59 -50.94 -0.85
C GLN A 598 11.32 -50.56 -2.15
N HIS A 599 10.70 -49.87 -3.10
CA HIS A 599 11.40 -49.48 -4.34
C HIS A 599 12.41 -48.34 -4.15
N GLY A 600 13.33 -48.20 -5.11
CA GLY A 600 14.21 -47.05 -5.24
C GLY A 600 13.49 -45.89 -5.93
N LEU A 601 13.26 -46.01 -7.24
CA LEU A 601 12.37 -45.13 -8.00
C LEU A 601 11.08 -45.88 -8.33
N ASN A 602 9.92 -45.36 -7.91
CA ASN A 602 8.60 -45.87 -8.29
C ASN A 602 7.84 -44.81 -9.09
N GLY A 603 7.29 -45.16 -10.26
CA GLY A 603 6.55 -44.23 -11.10
C GLY A 603 5.29 -44.81 -11.77
N ASN A 604 4.20 -44.04 -11.78
CA ASN A 604 2.98 -44.33 -12.53
C ASN A 604 2.57 -43.11 -13.38
N ASN A 605 2.38 -43.30 -14.69
CA ASN A 605 2.07 -42.24 -15.67
C ASN A 605 3.05 -41.05 -15.55
N VAL A 606 4.33 -41.30 -15.84
CA VAL A 606 5.41 -40.30 -15.74
C VAL A 606 5.77 -39.82 -17.14
N ASN A 607 5.51 -38.55 -17.45
CA ASN A 607 5.74 -37.95 -18.76
C ASN A 607 6.95 -37.02 -18.77
N GLY A 608 8.05 -37.40 -19.42
CA GLY A 608 9.29 -36.64 -19.36
C GLY A 608 10.04 -36.89 -18.05
N LEU A 609 11.01 -37.81 -18.09
CA LEU A 609 11.85 -38.18 -16.95
C LEU A 609 13.33 -38.15 -17.35
N THR A 610 14.18 -37.53 -16.53
CA THR A 610 15.63 -37.52 -16.74
C THR A 610 16.30 -37.92 -15.44
N VAL A 611 17.04 -39.03 -15.45
CA VAL A 611 17.85 -39.51 -14.34
C VAL A 611 19.30 -39.58 -14.81
N GLN A 612 20.20 -38.83 -14.14
CA GLN A 612 21.60 -38.75 -14.54
C GLN A 612 22.56 -38.85 -13.35
N ASN A 613 23.74 -39.45 -13.55
CA ASN A 613 24.81 -39.53 -12.55
C ASN A 613 24.33 -39.99 -11.16
N THR A 614 23.37 -40.91 -11.13
CA THR A 614 22.62 -41.29 -9.93
C THR A 614 22.93 -42.73 -9.57
N THR A 615 23.04 -43.01 -8.28
CA THR A 615 23.23 -44.38 -7.75
C THR A 615 21.97 -44.83 -7.00
N VAL A 616 21.56 -46.07 -7.23
CA VAL A 616 20.43 -46.75 -6.60
C VAL A 616 20.95 -48.10 -6.10
N ASP A 617 21.23 -48.22 -4.80
CA ASP A 617 21.94 -49.38 -4.22
C ASP A 617 21.18 -49.99 -3.04
N ASN A 618 21.24 -51.31 -2.87
CA ASN A 618 20.62 -52.06 -1.76
C ASN A 618 19.14 -51.70 -1.53
N ILE A 619 18.27 -52.13 -2.45
CA ILE A 619 16.84 -51.77 -2.50
C ILE A 619 15.96 -52.99 -2.25
N GLY A 620 14.94 -52.86 -1.40
CA GLY A 620 13.96 -53.89 -1.04
C GLY A 620 14.36 -54.74 0.18
N ASP A 621 13.37 -55.16 0.96
CA ASP A 621 13.49 -56.17 2.03
C ASP A 621 12.68 -57.46 1.77
N GLY A 622 11.93 -57.52 0.65
CA GLY A 622 11.08 -58.63 0.23
C GLY A 622 11.00 -58.84 -1.28
N SER A 623 10.00 -59.61 -1.71
CA SER A 623 9.74 -59.92 -3.13
C SER A 623 9.02 -58.77 -3.83
N LEU A 624 9.27 -58.61 -5.13
CA LEU A 624 8.66 -57.61 -6.02
C LEU A 624 9.00 -56.15 -5.63
N GLU A 625 10.21 -55.97 -5.09
CA GLU A 625 10.76 -54.68 -4.70
C GLU A 625 11.96 -54.36 -5.61
N ASN A 626 11.63 -53.72 -6.72
CA ASN A 626 12.58 -53.39 -7.79
C ASN A 626 13.35 -52.09 -7.49
N GLY A 627 14.60 -52.00 -7.97
CA GLY A 627 15.41 -50.76 -7.95
C GLY A 627 14.68 -49.61 -8.64
N LEU A 628 14.24 -49.86 -9.88
CA LEU A 628 13.32 -49.04 -10.66
C LEU A 628 12.03 -49.81 -10.93
N ALA A 629 10.86 -49.25 -10.61
CA ALA A 629 9.54 -49.80 -10.93
C ALA A 629 8.70 -48.73 -11.62
N PHE A 630 8.36 -48.91 -12.90
CA PHE A 630 7.62 -47.92 -13.67
C PHE A 630 6.46 -48.52 -14.46
N ILE A 631 5.29 -47.89 -14.36
CA ILE A 631 4.12 -48.16 -15.19
C ILE A 631 3.78 -46.90 -15.99
N ASN A 632 3.71 -47.03 -17.32
CA ASN A 632 3.51 -45.96 -18.29
C ASN A 632 4.54 -44.81 -18.12
N LEU A 633 5.78 -45.08 -18.52
CA LEU A 633 6.72 -44.02 -18.91
C LEU A 633 6.27 -43.41 -20.24
N LEU A 634 6.28 -42.09 -20.34
CA LEU A 634 5.76 -41.34 -21.49
C LEU A 634 6.72 -40.22 -21.91
N GLY A 635 6.63 -39.81 -23.18
CA GLY A 635 7.45 -38.72 -23.72
C GLY A 635 8.94 -39.08 -23.79
N SER A 636 9.81 -38.11 -23.53
CA SER A 636 11.27 -38.32 -23.53
C SER A 636 11.76 -38.80 -22.17
N VAL A 637 12.40 -39.97 -22.13
CA VAL A 637 12.99 -40.54 -20.92
C VAL A 637 14.48 -40.80 -21.11
N VAL A 638 15.30 -40.41 -20.13
CA VAL A 638 16.76 -40.56 -20.16
C VAL A 638 17.27 -41.15 -18.85
N PHE A 639 18.05 -42.21 -18.93
CA PHE A 639 18.79 -42.87 -17.86
C PHE A 639 20.29 -42.88 -18.23
N SER A 640 21.04 -41.84 -17.83
CA SER A 640 22.41 -41.61 -18.30
C SER A 640 23.44 -41.63 -17.17
N ASN A 641 24.43 -42.52 -17.22
CA ASN A 641 25.32 -42.79 -16.08
C ASN A 641 24.53 -43.04 -14.78
N LEU A 642 23.50 -43.90 -14.87
CA LEU A 642 22.69 -44.38 -13.76
C LEU A 642 23.23 -45.75 -13.32
N ASP A 643 23.63 -45.87 -12.06
CA ASP A 643 24.15 -47.11 -11.47
C ASP A 643 23.10 -47.72 -10.55
N VAL A 644 22.51 -48.85 -10.94
CA VAL A 644 21.55 -49.62 -10.13
C VAL A 644 22.20 -50.93 -9.70
N ASN A 645 22.31 -51.17 -8.40
CA ASN A 645 22.96 -52.36 -7.86
C ASN A 645 22.19 -52.95 -6.66
N GLY A 646 22.19 -54.28 -6.55
CA GLY A 646 21.74 -54.95 -5.32
C GLY A 646 20.25 -54.75 -4.99
N SER A 647 19.39 -54.71 -6.00
CA SER A 647 17.94 -54.73 -5.81
C SER A 647 17.47 -56.12 -5.36
N ALA A 648 16.45 -56.17 -4.50
CA ALA A 648 15.92 -57.41 -3.94
C ALA A 648 15.22 -58.30 -4.98
N THR A 649 14.76 -57.73 -6.10
CA THR A 649 14.27 -58.50 -7.26
C THR A 649 14.89 -58.01 -8.57
N ARG A 650 14.23 -57.12 -9.33
CA ARG A 650 14.77 -56.61 -10.60
C ARG A 650 15.46 -55.27 -10.38
N ASN A 651 16.53 -55.01 -11.12
CA ASN A 651 17.14 -53.68 -11.09
C ASN A 651 16.27 -52.65 -11.81
N ALA A 652 15.62 -53.03 -12.92
CA ALA A 652 14.56 -52.23 -13.53
C ALA A 652 13.40 -53.07 -14.08
N LEU A 653 12.19 -52.67 -13.74
CA LEU A 653 10.92 -53.09 -14.35
C LEU A 653 10.22 -51.86 -14.94
N ILE A 654 9.91 -51.91 -16.24
CA ILE A 654 9.20 -50.85 -16.96
C ILE A 654 8.08 -51.46 -17.81
N GLU A 655 6.83 -51.10 -17.52
CA GLU A 655 5.64 -51.64 -18.18
C GLU A 655 4.83 -50.51 -18.83
N ASN A 656 4.75 -50.52 -20.15
CA ASN A 656 4.01 -49.53 -20.92
C ASN A 656 2.77 -50.14 -21.58
N ASN A 657 1.61 -49.89 -21.00
CA ASN A 657 0.34 -50.47 -21.45
C ASN A 657 -0.46 -49.49 -22.33
N THR A 658 0.00 -48.23 -22.44
CA THR A 658 -0.58 -47.18 -23.29
C THR A 658 0.45 -46.11 -23.65
N GLY A 659 0.06 -45.18 -24.53
CA GLY A 659 0.81 -43.96 -24.82
C GLY A 659 2.03 -44.14 -25.72
N THR A 660 2.99 -43.22 -25.59
CA THR A 660 4.22 -43.23 -26.40
C THR A 660 5.42 -42.82 -25.57
N ALA A 661 6.52 -43.57 -25.67
CA ALA A 661 7.74 -43.39 -24.90
C ALA A 661 8.98 -43.46 -25.78
N ASN A 662 9.94 -42.58 -25.52
CA ASN A 662 11.27 -42.59 -26.11
C ASN A 662 12.29 -42.70 -24.97
N ILE A 663 12.73 -43.92 -24.66
CA ILE A 663 13.59 -44.24 -23.53
C ILE A 663 15.03 -44.39 -24.02
N THR A 664 15.96 -43.65 -23.42
CA THR A 664 17.40 -43.75 -23.67
C THR A 664 18.12 -44.20 -22.40
N VAL A 665 18.94 -45.24 -22.50
CA VAL A 665 19.81 -45.76 -21.45
C VAL A 665 21.24 -45.69 -21.98
N ASN A 666 22.10 -44.83 -21.41
CA ASN A 666 23.43 -44.61 -21.98
C ASN A 666 24.54 -44.14 -21.02
N ASN A 667 25.71 -43.87 -21.59
CA ASN A 667 26.84 -43.20 -20.93
C ASN A 667 27.36 -43.95 -19.70
N GLY A 668 27.50 -45.28 -19.81
CA GLY A 668 28.02 -46.13 -18.73
C GLY A 668 26.99 -46.52 -17.67
N SER A 669 25.70 -46.27 -17.88
CA SER A 669 24.63 -46.77 -17.00
C SER A 669 24.80 -48.28 -16.72
N SER A 670 24.51 -48.71 -15.50
CA SER A 670 24.77 -50.06 -15.00
C SER A 670 23.54 -50.62 -14.28
N PHE A 671 23.23 -51.90 -14.50
CA PHE A 671 22.16 -52.63 -13.85
C PHE A 671 22.70 -53.98 -13.38
N ASN A 672 23.15 -54.05 -12.12
CA ASN A 672 23.99 -55.14 -11.63
C ASN A 672 23.44 -55.81 -10.36
N ASN A 673 23.80 -57.07 -10.10
CA ASN A 673 23.53 -57.72 -8.81
C ASN A 673 24.82 -58.19 -8.11
N THR A 674 25.74 -57.26 -7.84
CA THR A 674 27.08 -57.62 -7.29
C THR A 674 27.07 -57.94 -5.79
N THR A 675 26.01 -57.58 -5.07
CA THR A 675 25.81 -57.88 -3.65
C THR A 675 24.95 -59.13 -3.50
N LEU A 676 25.59 -60.27 -3.21
CA LEU A 676 24.97 -61.61 -3.12
C LEU A 676 23.80 -61.69 -2.11
N GLY A 677 22.60 -61.32 -2.56
CA GLY A 677 21.32 -61.33 -1.85
C GLY A 677 20.30 -62.23 -2.56
N ALA A 678 19.61 -63.08 -1.80
CA ALA A 678 19.02 -64.34 -2.26
C ALA A 678 17.75 -64.29 -3.15
N LEU A 679 17.47 -63.20 -3.87
CA LEU A 679 16.19 -62.99 -4.60
C LEU A 679 16.31 -62.26 -5.96
N GLY A 680 17.53 -62.03 -6.48
CA GLY A 680 17.72 -61.31 -7.74
C GLY A 680 16.95 -61.93 -8.91
N GLU A 681 16.52 -61.10 -9.87
CA GLU A 681 15.84 -61.52 -11.10
C GLU A 681 16.50 -60.86 -12.34
N ASP A 682 15.71 -60.15 -13.15
CA ASP A 682 16.13 -59.51 -14.40
C ASP A 682 16.89 -58.18 -14.12
N GLY A 683 17.93 -57.90 -14.90
CA GLY A 683 18.67 -56.64 -14.81
C GLY A 683 17.84 -55.46 -15.31
N PHE A 684 17.40 -55.51 -16.57
CA PHE A 684 16.49 -54.52 -17.14
C PHE A 684 15.38 -55.21 -17.91
N HIS A 685 14.16 -55.13 -17.40
CA HIS A 685 12.96 -55.72 -17.99
C HIS A 685 12.02 -54.62 -18.47
N PHE A 686 11.84 -54.53 -19.79
CA PHE A 686 10.85 -53.68 -20.44
C PHE A 686 9.74 -54.53 -21.08
N VAL A 687 8.48 -54.15 -20.83
CA VAL A 687 7.29 -54.74 -21.46
C VAL A 687 6.46 -53.62 -22.07
N ALA A 688 6.00 -53.80 -23.31
CA ALA A 688 4.91 -53.02 -23.88
C ALA A 688 3.70 -53.90 -24.17
N SER A 689 2.49 -53.43 -23.84
CA SER A 689 1.22 -54.12 -24.09
C SER A 689 0.16 -53.15 -24.63
N GLY A 690 -1.10 -53.59 -24.74
CA GLY A 690 -2.20 -52.74 -25.18
C GLY A 690 -2.01 -52.20 -26.59
N ASN A 691 -1.90 -50.86 -26.67
CA ASN A 691 -1.60 -50.11 -27.89
C ASN A 691 -0.40 -49.16 -27.68
N ALA A 692 0.52 -49.50 -26.76
CA ALA A 692 1.68 -48.66 -26.49
C ALA A 692 2.67 -48.66 -27.67
N ASN A 693 3.26 -47.49 -27.94
CA ASN A 693 4.38 -47.34 -28.87
C ASN A 693 5.64 -46.97 -28.08
N ALA A 694 6.72 -47.74 -28.21
CA ALA A 694 7.94 -47.49 -27.46
C ALA A 694 9.18 -47.51 -28.36
N THR A 695 10.01 -46.49 -28.25
CA THR A 695 11.37 -46.46 -28.80
C THR A 695 12.35 -46.60 -27.65
N LEU A 696 13.22 -47.60 -27.68
CA LEU A 696 14.27 -47.85 -26.70
C LEU A 696 15.63 -47.73 -27.38
N THR A 697 16.55 -46.95 -26.79
CA THR A 697 17.96 -46.89 -27.18
C THR A 697 18.80 -47.22 -25.96
N ILE A 698 19.48 -48.36 -25.99
CA ILE A 698 20.31 -48.87 -24.90
C ILE A 698 21.73 -48.98 -25.47
N GLU A 699 22.59 -48.03 -25.14
CA GLU A 699 23.92 -47.88 -25.73
C GLU A 699 25.01 -47.76 -24.66
N ALA A 700 26.20 -48.32 -24.89
CA ALA A 700 27.38 -48.13 -24.02
C ALA A 700 27.09 -48.31 -22.51
N SER A 701 26.28 -49.31 -22.16
CA SER A 701 25.79 -49.59 -20.80
C SER A 701 26.16 -51.01 -20.34
N ASN A 702 26.00 -51.30 -19.06
CA ASN A 702 26.46 -52.52 -18.40
C ASN A 702 25.30 -53.27 -17.73
N PHE A 703 25.21 -54.58 -17.93
CA PHE A 703 24.20 -55.45 -17.30
C PHE A 703 24.89 -56.68 -16.74
N ILE A 704 25.22 -56.68 -15.44
CA ILE A 704 26.24 -57.56 -14.86
C ILE A 704 25.72 -58.38 -13.67
N GLN A 705 25.90 -59.69 -13.76
CA GLN A 705 25.67 -60.67 -12.69
C GLN A 705 24.23 -60.71 -12.15
N ASN A 706 23.23 -60.36 -12.96
CA ASN A 706 21.83 -60.58 -12.59
C ASN A 706 21.48 -62.09 -12.71
N ASP A 707 20.59 -62.57 -11.86
CA ASP A 707 20.29 -64.00 -11.69
C ASP A 707 19.48 -64.57 -12.89
N ALA A 708 18.65 -63.73 -13.52
CA ALA A 708 17.80 -64.08 -14.67
C ALA A 708 18.28 -63.41 -15.99
N ALA A 709 17.42 -62.72 -16.74
CA ALA A 709 17.83 -62.07 -17.99
C ALA A 709 18.58 -60.76 -17.68
N GLN A 710 19.76 -60.55 -18.28
CA GLN A 710 20.50 -59.30 -18.07
C GLN A 710 19.75 -58.11 -18.69
N LEU A 711 19.21 -58.31 -19.90
CA LEU A 711 18.38 -57.34 -20.60
C LEU A 711 17.22 -58.07 -21.31
N LYS A 712 16.00 -57.60 -21.09
CA LYS A 712 14.76 -58.26 -21.54
C LYS A 712 13.76 -57.25 -22.07
N VAL A 713 13.28 -57.46 -23.29
CA VAL A 713 12.39 -56.54 -24.01
C VAL A 713 11.25 -57.32 -24.66
N HIS A 714 10.04 -57.11 -24.15
CA HIS A 714 8.82 -57.79 -24.58
C HIS A 714 7.85 -56.82 -25.29
N ALA A 715 7.26 -57.27 -26.40
CA ALA A 715 6.18 -56.61 -27.10
C ALA A 715 4.95 -57.53 -27.17
N GLU A 716 3.87 -57.15 -26.50
CA GLU A 716 2.65 -57.95 -26.33
C GLU A 716 1.39 -57.25 -26.86
N GLU A 717 0.30 -58.01 -26.99
CA GLU A 717 -0.99 -57.58 -27.52
C GLU A 717 -0.93 -56.89 -28.91
N ASN A 718 -1.06 -55.57 -28.99
CA ASN A 718 -1.00 -54.77 -30.23
C ASN A 718 0.07 -53.66 -30.15
N SER A 719 1.01 -53.78 -29.22
CA SER A 719 2.09 -52.80 -29.05
C SER A 719 3.06 -52.76 -30.23
N ILE A 720 3.77 -51.64 -30.38
CA ILE A 720 4.88 -51.48 -31.33
C ILE A 720 6.11 -51.05 -30.53
N VAL A 721 7.13 -51.91 -30.49
CA VAL A 721 8.41 -51.65 -29.85
C VAL A 721 9.50 -51.54 -30.90
N THR A 722 10.29 -50.48 -30.86
CA THR A 722 11.52 -50.33 -31.64
C THR A 722 12.69 -50.20 -30.68
N VAL A 723 13.62 -51.15 -30.70
CA VAL A 723 14.73 -51.23 -29.74
C VAL A 723 16.09 -51.24 -30.43
N THR A 724 17.02 -50.42 -29.94
CA THR A 724 18.45 -50.46 -30.28
C THR A 724 19.23 -50.86 -29.04
N ILE A 725 20.13 -51.83 -29.18
CA ILE A 725 21.01 -52.36 -28.12
C ILE A 725 22.42 -52.37 -28.72
N ASP A 726 23.22 -51.34 -28.45
CA ASP A 726 24.55 -51.13 -29.08
C ASP A 726 25.70 -50.99 -28.07
N ASP A 727 26.85 -51.63 -28.32
CA ASP A 727 28.10 -51.44 -27.54
C ASP A 727 27.95 -51.70 -26.02
N ASN A 728 27.03 -52.58 -25.60
CA ASN A 728 26.81 -52.88 -24.19
C ASN A 728 27.68 -54.05 -23.70
N ALA A 729 28.07 -54.00 -22.41
CA ALA A 729 28.71 -55.10 -21.70
C ALA A 729 27.66 -55.89 -20.90
N ILE A 730 27.61 -57.21 -21.10
CA ILE A 730 26.57 -58.08 -20.57
C ILE A 730 27.23 -59.33 -19.97
N GLU A 731 27.05 -59.56 -18.67
CA GLU A 731 27.67 -60.66 -17.92
C GLU A 731 26.61 -61.37 -17.08
N GLY A 732 26.47 -62.70 -17.22
CA GLY A 732 25.57 -63.48 -16.37
C GLY A 732 26.24 -63.87 -15.05
N ASP A 733 25.47 -64.03 -13.98
CA ASP A 733 26.04 -64.54 -12.72
C ASP A 733 26.70 -65.93 -12.95
N PRO A 734 28.00 -66.10 -12.62
CA PRO A 734 28.67 -67.39 -12.71
C PRO A 734 28.12 -68.46 -11.76
N ASN A 735 27.30 -68.10 -10.76
CA ASN A 735 26.70 -69.06 -9.83
C ASN A 735 25.35 -69.56 -10.35
N GLU A 736 24.50 -68.70 -10.92
CA GLU A 736 23.15 -69.06 -11.34
C GLU A 736 23.02 -69.84 -12.64
N VAL A 737 22.12 -70.81 -12.67
CA VAL A 737 21.88 -71.68 -13.85
C VAL A 737 20.82 -71.13 -14.79
N GLY A 738 20.07 -70.11 -14.35
CA GLY A 738 18.92 -69.55 -15.05
C GLY A 738 19.22 -68.42 -16.04
N ASN A 739 20.41 -67.81 -16.01
CA ASN A 739 20.61 -66.54 -16.71
C ASN A 739 20.70 -66.63 -18.24
N SER A 740 20.14 -65.60 -18.88
CA SER A 740 20.25 -65.31 -20.31
C SER A 740 20.79 -63.89 -20.50
N GLY A 741 21.42 -63.60 -21.64
CA GLY A 741 21.98 -62.28 -21.93
C GLY A 741 20.90 -61.29 -22.34
N ILE A 742 20.61 -61.25 -23.63
CA ILE A 742 19.54 -60.43 -24.22
C ILE A 742 18.36 -61.33 -24.56
N ASP A 743 17.17 -61.07 -24.00
CA ASP A 743 15.92 -61.76 -24.33
C ASP A 743 14.92 -60.81 -25.00
N LEU A 744 14.54 -61.12 -26.23
CA LEU A 744 13.65 -60.34 -27.07
C LEU A 744 12.40 -61.16 -27.40
N ALA A 745 11.23 -60.76 -26.87
CA ALA A 745 9.97 -61.47 -27.12
C ALA A 745 8.95 -60.60 -27.87
N VAL A 746 8.21 -61.22 -28.79
CA VAL A 746 7.01 -60.60 -29.42
C VAL A 746 5.84 -61.59 -29.44
N ARG A 747 4.64 -61.13 -29.08
CA ARG A 747 3.46 -61.99 -28.88
C ARG A 747 2.21 -61.43 -29.57
N ASP A 748 1.16 -62.25 -29.62
CA ASP A 748 -0.19 -61.90 -30.08
C ASP A 748 -0.30 -61.23 -31.45
N SER A 749 -0.36 -59.90 -31.53
CA SER A 749 -0.39 -59.12 -32.78
C SER A 749 0.64 -57.97 -32.76
N ALA A 750 1.56 -57.98 -31.79
CA ALA A 750 2.53 -56.94 -31.57
C ALA A 750 3.66 -56.94 -32.60
N GLN A 751 4.37 -55.82 -32.69
CA GLN A 751 5.50 -55.64 -33.60
C GLN A 751 6.76 -55.27 -32.82
N LEU A 752 7.84 -56.00 -33.05
CA LEU A 752 9.16 -55.73 -32.49
C LEU A 752 10.17 -55.44 -33.62
N ASN A 753 10.61 -54.20 -33.72
CA ASN A 753 11.72 -53.80 -34.57
C ASN A 753 12.99 -53.74 -33.72
N TYR A 754 14.07 -54.43 -34.11
CA TYR A 754 15.26 -54.53 -33.26
C TYR A 754 16.59 -54.34 -34.00
N VAL A 755 17.54 -53.69 -33.33
CA VAL A 755 18.94 -53.55 -33.73
C VAL A 755 19.80 -53.96 -32.54
N VAL A 756 20.45 -55.12 -32.61
CA VAL A 756 21.36 -55.63 -31.56
C VAL A 756 22.77 -55.69 -32.12
N THR A 757 23.61 -54.71 -31.77
CA THR A 757 24.91 -54.49 -32.42
C THR A 757 26.08 -54.34 -31.46
N ASN A 758 27.25 -54.83 -31.84
CA ASN A 758 28.53 -54.59 -31.16
C ASN A 758 28.61 -54.98 -29.65
N ASN A 759 27.60 -55.65 -29.09
CA ASN A 759 27.56 -55.98 -27.66
C ASN A 759 28.57 -57.08 -27.32
N THR A 760 29.09 -57.05 -26.08
CA THR A 760 29.99 -58.06 -25.53
C THR A 760 29.28 -58.83 -24.41
N LEU A 761 28.99 -60.11 -24.65
CA LEU A 761 28.27 -61.01 -23.75
C LEU A 761 29.24 -62.05 -23.18
N GLN A 762 29.59 -62.00 -21.89
CA GLN A 762 30.61 -62.87 -21.28
C GLN A 762 30.40 -63.09 -19.77
N PRO A 763 30.41 -64.32 -19.24
CA PRO A 763 29.88 -65.55 -19.83
C PRO A 763 28.37 -65.68 -19.58
N ILE A 764 27.62 -66.25 -20.54
CA ILE A 764 26.19 -66.55 -20.36
C ILE A 764 25.95 -68.06 -20.19
N ARG A 765 24.91 -68.43 -19.44
CA ARG A 765 24.61 -69.81 -19.04
C ARG A 765 23.56 -70.49 -19.91
N ILE A 766 22.44 -69.83 -20.23
CA ILE A 766 21.39 -70.36 -21.10
C ILE A 766 21.50 -69.83 -22.54
N HIS A 767 21.06 -68.61 -22.83
CA HIS A 767 21.05 -68.06 -24.19
C HIS A 767 21.74 -66.70 -24.22
N GLY A 768 22.77 -66.55 -25.06
CA GLY A 768 23.41 -65.25 -25.30
C GLY A 768 22.40 -64.20 -25.76
N ILE A 769 21.82 -64.41 -26.95
CA ILE A 769 20.77 -63.57 -27.52
C ILE A 769 19.60 -64.48 -27.92
N ASN A 770 18.48 -64.39 -27.21
CA ASN A 770 17.24 -65.10 -27.53
C ASN A 770 16.25 -64.14 -28.20
N LEU A 771 15.70 -64.54 -29.35
CA LEU A 771 14.65 -63.84 -30.07
C LEU A 771 13.49 -64.79 -30.29
N PHE A 772 12.31 -64.42 -29.77
CA PHE A 772 11.22 -65.34 -29.54
C PHE A 772 9.88 -64.73 -29.99
N ALA A 773 9.34 -65.21 -31.13
CA ALA A 773 8.04 -64.77 -31.65
C ALA A 773 6.95 -65.82 -31.39
N PHE A 774 5.89 -65.43 -30.70
CA PHE A 774 4.75 -66.27 -30.37
C PHE A 774 3.46 -65.80 -31.06
N GLY A 775 2.50 -66.72 -31.23
CA GLY A 775 1.15 -66.38 -31.62
C GLY A 775 1.10 -65.78 -33.03
N GLY A 776 0.77 -64.50 -33.16
CA GLY A 776 0.85 -63.75 -34.43
C GLY A 776 1.88 -62.61 -34.40
N GLY A 777 2.76 -62.57 -33.39
CA GLY A 777 3.76 -61.51 -33.23
C GLY A 777 4.75 -61.45 -34.40
N SER A 778 5.18 -60.24 -34.76
CA SER A 778 6.13 -60.00 -35.83
C SER A 778 7.42 -59.35 -35.32
N ALA A 779 8.57 -59.99 -35.55
CA ALA A 779 9.88 -59.44 -35.25
C ALA A 779 10.68 -59.14 -36.53
N ASN A 780 11.20 -57.93 -36.66
CA ASN A 780 11.98 -57.49 -37.83
C ASN A 780 13.26 -56.78 -37.36
N GLY A 781 14.45 -57.30 -37.67
CA GLY A 781 15.66 -56.69 -37.13
C GLY A 781 16.99 -57.30 -37.52
N ARG A 782 18.03 -56.91 -36.79
CA ARG A 782 19.42 -57.38 -36.99
C ARG A 782 20.12 -57.71 -35.68
N ILE A 783 21.00 -58.71 -35.72
CA ILE A 783 21.90 -59.14 -34.65
C ILE A 783 23.31 -59.14 -35.25
N ASN A 784 24.05 -58.02 -35.17
CA ASN A 784 25.26 -57.82 -35.97
C ASN A 784 26.50 -57.43 -35.14
N GLY A 785 27.65 -58.08 -35.37
CA GLY A 785 28.94 -57.68 -34.79
C GLY A 785 29.11 -57.93 -33.29
N ASN A 786 28.21 -58.71 -32.67
CA ASN A 786 28.29 -59.00 -31.24
C ASN A 786 29.39 -60.05 -30.96
N THR A 787 30.02 -59.95 -29.79
CA THR A 787 30.99 -60.93 -29.28
C THR A 787 30.35 -61.68 -28.12
N ILE A 788 30.17 -63.00 -28.24
CA ILE A 788 29.39 -63.81 -27.31
C ILE A 788 30.23 -65.00 -26.82
N ASP A 789 30.42 -65.09 -25.50
CA ASP A 789 31.07 -66.22 -24.84
C ASP A 789 30.06 -67.01 -24.01
N GLU A 790 29.82 -68.26 -24.40
CA GLU A 790 28.86 -69.15 -23.74
C GLU A 790 29.55 -70.26 -22.97
N THR A 791 28.92 -70.74 -21.90
CA THR A 791 29.56 -71.74 -21.03
C THR A 791 28.81 -73.04 -20.77
N ASN A 792 27.47 -73.11 -20.68
CA ASN A 792 26.87 -74.28 -19.98
C ASN A 792 25.55 -74.94 -20.43
N GLN A 793 24.52 -74.30 -21.01
CA GLN A 793 23.22 -75.00 -21.27
C GLN A 793 22.40 -74.65 -22.54
N GLY A 794 22.74 -73.65 -23.36
CA GLY A 794 21.94 -73.31 -24.56
C GLY A 794 22.73 -72.73 -25.74
N SER A 795 22.15 -71.73 -26.42
CA SER A 795 22.58 -71.22 -27.73
C SER A 795 22.90 -69.72 -27.74
N ALA A 796 24.08 -69.37 -28.27
CA ALA A 796 24.62 -68.01 -28.30
C ALA A 796 23.73 -67.05 -29.06
N ILE A 797 23.13 -67.51 -30.15
CA ILE A 797 22.04 -66.81 -30.83
C ILE A 797 20.91 -67.81 -31.08
N ARG A 798 19.75 -67.59 -30.47
CA ARG A 798 18.54 -68.39 -30.63
C ARG A 798 17.44 -67.54 -31.26
N VAL A 799 16.86 -68.00 -32.37
CA VAL A 799 15.77 -67.31 -33.08
C VAL A 799 14.64 -68.30 -33.33
N VAL A 800 13.47 -68.09 -32.73
CA VAL A 800 12.38 -69.06 -32.81
C VAL A 800 11.01 -68.42 -33.03
N ALA A 801 10.24 -69.01 -33.92
CA ALA A 801 8.84 -68.68 -34.16
C ALA A 801 7.96 -69.86 -33.73
N GLU A 802 7.17 -69.67 -32.67
CA GLU A 802 6.33 -70.71 -32.05
C GLU A 802 4.83 -70.43 -32.22
N VAL A 803 4.14 -71.39 -32.84
CA VAL A 803 2.68 -71.34 -33.05
C VAL A 803 1.94 -71.76 -31.77
N THR A 804 1.57 -70.77 -30.96
CA THR A 804 0.75 -70.95 -29.75
C THR A 804 -0.74 -70.70 -29.98
N THR A 805 -1.10 -69.84 -30.94
CA THR A 805 -2.50 -69.50 -31.30
C THR A 805 -2.80 -69.85 -32.77
N SER A 806 -3.98 -69.53 -33.29
CA SER A 806 -4.30 -69.74 -34.72
C SER A 806 -3.67 -68.70 -35.64
N SER A 807 -2.94 -67.73 -35.09
CA SER A 807 -2.19 -66.72 -35.84
C SER A 807 -0.82 -67.26 -36.28
N ASN A 808 -0.14 -66.51 -37.14
CA ASN A 808 1.13 -66.89 -37.76
C ASN A 808 2.25 -66.01 -37.22
N PRO A 809 3.21 -66.53 -36.42
CA PRO A 809 4.35 -65.75 -35.96
C PRO A 809 5.34 -65.58 -37.11
N SER A 810 5.94 -64.39 -37.24
CA SER A 810 6.82 -64.05 -38.35
C SER A 810 8.10 -63.37 -37.86
N ILE A 811 9.26 -63.93 -38.22
CA ILE A 811 10.56 -63.32 -37.98
C ILE A 811 11.25 -63.01 -39.31
N ILE A 812 11.73 -61.78 -39.47
CA ILE A 812 12.70 -61.42 -40.51
C ILE A 812 13.96 -60.91 -39.79
N THR A 813 15.11 -61.53 -40.05
CA THR A 813 16.35 -61.25 -39.30
C THR A 813 17.60 -61.23 -40.19
N GLU A 814 18.50 -60.30 -39.91
CA GLU A 814 19.91 -60.34 -40.33
C GLU A 814 20.78 -60.76 -39.14
N ILE A 815 21.68 -61.71 -39.31
CA ILE A 815 22.65 -62.15 -38.31
C ILE A 815 24.03 -62.12 -38.97
N ASN A 816 24.83 -61.08 -38.68
CA ASN A 816 26.03 -60.78 -39.46
C ASN A 816 27.26 -60.45 -38.60
N ASN A 817 28.45 -60.91 -38.98
CA ASN A 817 29.73 -60.57 -38.31
C ASN A 817 29.83 -60.93 -36.81
N ASN A 818 28.97 -61.79 -36.25
CA ASN A 818 29.05 -62.14 -34.82
C ASN A 818 30.20 -63.12 -34.55
N ILE A 819 30.87 -62.95 -33.41
CA ILE A 819 31.96 -63.81 -32.93
C ILE A 819 31.45 -64.59 -31.71
N ILE A 820 31.36 -65.90 -31.83
CA ILE A 820 30.86 -66.82 -30.79
C ILE A 820 32.01 -67.72 -30.33
N SER A 821 32.28 -67.72 -29.03
CA SER A 821 33.29 -68.56 -28.38
C SER A 821 32.73 -69.39 -27.23
N ASN A 822 33.49 -70.42 -26.85
CA ASN A 822 33.25 -71.36 -25.76
C ASN A 822 31.94 -72.19 -25.77
N SER A 823 31.04 -71.96 -26.73
CA SER A 823 29.76 -72.67 -26.92
C SER A 823 29.89 -74.20 -26.85
N GLY A 824 29.50 -74.83 -25.73
CA GLY A 824 29.65 -76.29 -25.60
C GLY A 824 29.54 -76.86 -24.20
N GLY A 825 28.50 -76.53 -23.45
CA GLY A 825 28.08 -77.28 -22.27
C GLY A 825 26.61 -77.67 -22.35
N GLY A 826 26.27 -78.86 -21.84
CA GLY A 826 24.96 -79.27 -21.29
C GLY A 826 23.71 -79.33 -22.20
N GLY A 827 23.53 -78.40 -23.13
CA GLY A 827 22.32 -78.25 -23.96
C GLY A 827 22.18 -79.33 -25.04
N LEU A 828 21.06 -79.32 -25.76
CA LEU A 828 20.83 -80.14 -26.96
C LEU A 828 20.87 -79.35 -28.28
N LEU A 829 21.08 -78.03 -28.20
CA LEU A 829 20.90 -77.08 -29.31
C LEU A 829 22.25 -76.60 -29.88
N GLY A 830 22.27 -76.16 -31.13
CA GLY A 830 23.42 -75.51 -31.77
C GLY A 830 23.73 -74.11 -31.23
N ALA A 831 24.94 -73.61 -31.52
CA ALA A 831 25.41 -72.30 -31.07
C ALA A 831 24.70 -71.13 -31.77
N LEU A 832 24.28 -71.32 -33.02
CA LEU A 832 23.29 -70.46 -33.68
C LEU A 832 22.12 -71.35 -34.11
N HIS A 833 20.96 -71.12 -33.53
CA HIS A 833 19.79 -71.98 -33.61
C HIS A 833 18.57 -71.23 -34.17
N LEU A 834 18.03 -71.71 -35.30
CA LEU A 834 16.80 -71.23 -35.91
C LEU A 834 15.70 -72.29 -35.76
N GLU A 835 14.57 -71.99 -35.12
CA GLU A 835 13.50 -72.98 -34.89
C GLU A 835 12.12 -72.45 -35.29
N ALA A 836 11.40 -73.17 -36.15
CA ALA A 836 9.98 -72.93 -36.41
C ALA A 836 9.19 -74.13 -35.90
N ARG A 837 8.36 -73.93 -34.86
CA ARG A 837 7.69 -75.05 -34.18
C ARG A 837 6.22 -74.85 -33.87
N THR A 838 5.52 -75.98 -33.76
CA THR A 838 4.12 -76.06 -33.31
C THR A 838 4.06 -76.22 -31.79
N GLY A 839 3.49 -75.25 -31.08
CA GLY A 839 3.23 -75.37 -29.64
C GLY A 839 1.92 -76.10 -29.36
N ALA A 840 0.79 -75.51 -29.77
CA ALA A 840 -0.55 -76.01 -29.41
C ALA A 840 -1.66 -75.78 -30.45
N SER A 841 -1.34 -75.30 -31.66
CA SER A 841 -2.36 -74.79 -32.62
C SER A 841 -2.00 -75.06 -34.09
N THR A 842 -2.90 -74.69 -35.01
CA THR A 842 -2.84 -74.96 -36.47
C THR A 842 -2.30 -73.80 -37.32
N GLY A 843 -1.75 -72.75 -36.71
CA GLY A 843 -1.07 -71.66 -37.43
C GLY A 843 0.23 -72.10 -38.11
N VAL A 844 0.87 -71.19 -38.85
CA VAL A 844 2.10 -71.45 -39.61
C VAL A 844 3.17 -70.42 -39.23
N ALA A 845 4.27 -70.88 -38.63
CA ALA A 845 5.43 -70.07 -38.35
C ALA A 845 6.24 -69.78 -39.63
N ASN A 846 6.77 -68.57 -39.73
CA ASN A 846 7.63 -68.13 -40.83
C ASN A 846 8.91 -67.47 -40.30
N ILE A 847 10.07 -67.97 -40.72
CA ILE A 847 11.37 -67.34 -40.45
C ILE A 847 12.07 -67.05 -41.77
N GLN A 848 12.49 -65.79 -41.95
CA GLN A 848 13.37 -65.33 -43.02
C GLN A 848 14.68 -64.83 -42.41
N ALA A 849 15.78 -65.54 -42.63
CA ALA A 849 17.07 -65.21 -42.04
C ALA A 849 18.18 -65.00 -43.08
N THR A 850 18.93 -63.91 -42.98
CA THR A 850 20.25 -63.78 -43.63
C THR A 850 21.31 -63.98 -42.56
N VAL A 851 22.17 -64.98 -42.73
CA VAL A 851 23.23 -65.35 -41.79
C VAL A 851 24.57 -65.27 -42.51
N ASP A 852 25.30 -64.16 -42.34
CA ASP A 852 26.53 -63.87 -43.09
C ASP A 852 27.75 -63.67 -42.18
N ASN A 853 28.91 -64.20 -42.60
CA ASN A 853 30.22 -63.90 -42.02
C ASN A 853 30.33 -64.05 -40.47
N ASN A 854 29.53 -64.92 -39.85
CA ASN A 854 29.62 -65.21 -38.41
C ASN A 854 30.73 -66.26 -38.15
N SER A 855 31.33 -66.25 -36.96
CA SER A 855 32.37 -67.20 -36.54
C SER A 855 31.99 -67.90 -35.24
N VAL A 856 32.08 -69.23 -35.20
CA VAL A 856 31.82 -70.07 -34.02
C VAL A 856 33.07 -70.91 -33.68
N ALA A 857 33.50 -70.88 -32.42
CA ALA A 857 34.69 -71.59 -31.94
C ALA A 857 34.45 -72.35 -30.61
N LEU A 858 34.79 -73.64 -30.60
CA LEU A 858 34.70 -74.50 -29.39
C LEU A 858 35.79 -74.24 -28.36
N ASN A 859 35.44 -74.41 -27.08
CA ASN A 859 36.43 -74.59 -26.03
C ASN A 859 37.01 -76.02 -26.07
N ALA A 860 38.34 -76.15 -25.95
CA ALA A 860 39.04 -77.42 -26.06
C ALA A 860 39.07 -78.18 -24.72
N GLY A 861 37.91 -78.64 -24.22
CA GLY A 861 37.89 -79.46 -23.00
C GLY A 861 36.56 -79.89 -22.39
N SER A 862 35.39 -79.49 -22.89
CA SER A 862 34.12 -79.94 -22.29
C SER A 862 33.80 -81.40 -22.62
N SER A 863 33.25 -82.12 -21.62
CA SER A 863 32.88 -83.54 -21.73
C SER A 863 31.40 -83.78 -22.07
N ASP A 864 30.57 -82.74 -22.03
CA ASP A 864 29.11 -82.86 -22.12
C ASP A 864 28.56 -82.26 -23.42
N ASN A 865 27.68 -83.03 -24.06
CA ASN A 865 27.40 -82.98 -25.49
C ASN A 865 26.29 -81.98 -25.92
N ALA A 866 26.68 -80.89 -26.58
CA ALA A 866 26.11 -80.48 -27.89
C ALA A 866 27.12 -79.63 -28.66
N GLY A 867 27.02 -79.61 -29.99
CA GLY A 867 28.10 -79.12 -30.86
C GLY A 867 28.10 -77.62 -31.13
N ALA A 868 29.28 -77.04 -31.36
CA ALA A 868 29.40 -75.77 -32.07
C ALA A 868 29.03 -75.96 -33.54
N HIS A 869 27.75 -75.78 -33.82
CA HIS A 869 27.20 -75.90 -35.16
C HIS A 869 26.05 -74.92 -35.34
N TYR A 870 25.80 -74.56 -36.59
CA TYR A 870 24.60 -73.85 -36.99
C TYR A 870 23.45 -74.86 -37.09
N GLU A 871 22.26 -74.48 -36.67
CA GLU A 871 21.13 -75.42 -36.54
C GLU A 871 19.83 -74.82 -37.09
N ILE A 872 19.08 -75.63 -37.83
CA ILE A 872 17.71 -75.31 -38.25
C ILE A 872 16.78 -76.44 -37.83
N TYR A 873 15.78 -76.12 -37.01
CA TYR A 873 14.65 -76.98 -36.69
C TYR A 873 13.35 -76.47 -37.33
N ASN A 874 12.58 -77.36 -37.94
CA ASN A 874 11.27 -77.04 -38.49
C ASN A 874 10.31 -78.23 -38.34
N SER A 875 9.26 -78.08 -37.51
CA SER A 875 8.22 -79.10 -37.35
C SER A 875 7.04 -78.89 -38.31
N ASP A 876 6.32 -79.97 -38.61
CA ASP A 876 4.88 -79.97 -38.96
C ASP A 876 4.31 -78.69 -39.64
N GLY A 877 4.74 -78.39 -40.87
CA GLY A 877 4.06 -77.47 -41.79
C GLY A 877 4.59 -76.04 -41.86
N HIS A 878 5.59 -75.68 -41.06
CA HIS A 878 6.15 -74.32 -41.01
C HIS A 878 7.16 -74.04 -42.13
N THR A 879 7.51 -72.76 -42.32
CA THR A 879 8.50 -72.34 -43.33
C THR A 879 9.70 -71.67 -42.66
N VAL A 880 10.90 -72.17 -42.94
CA VAL A 880 12.17 -71.48 -42.64
C VAL A 880 12.91 -71.27 -43.96
N CYS A 881 13.09 -70.01 -44.33
CA CYS A 881 13.91 -69.61 -45.47
C CYS A 881 15.17 -68.90 -44.96
N ALA A 882 16.34 -69.48 -45.24
CA ALA A 882 17.61 -68.94 -44.76
C ALA A 882 18.66 -68.80 -45.87
N ASN A 883 19.48 -67.76 -45.77
CA ASN A 883 20.65 -67.54 -46.61
C ASN A 883 21.91 -67.59 -45.73
N PHE A 884 22.69 -68.67 -45.81
CA PHE A 884 23.96 -68.83 -45.09
C PHE A 884 25.13 -68.57 -46.04
N THR A 885 25.91 -67.52 -45.78
CA THR A 885 27.11 -67.15 -46.56
C THR A 885 28.31 -66.83 -45.65
N ASN A 886 29.52 -67.14 -46.11
CA ASN A 886 30.80 -66.77 -45.47
C ASN A 886 31.01 -67.16 -43.98
N ASN A 887 30.12 -67.97 -43.37
CA ASN A 887 30.18 -68.33 -41.96
C ASN A 887 31.30 -69.35 -41.67
N ALA A 888 31.88 -69.36 -40.47
CA ALA A 888 32.94 -70.28 -40.07
C ALA A 888 32.62 -71.01 -38.75
N ALA A 889 32.76 -72.33 -38.73
CA ALA A 889 32.69 -73.15 -37.51
C ALA A 889 34.02 -73.90 -37.29
N SER A 890 34.52 -73.92 -36.04
CA SER A 890 35.82 -74.52 -35.71
C SER A 890 35.85 -75.29 -34.38
N GLY A 891 36.53 -76.44 -34.41
CA GLY A 891 36.66 -77.40 -33.30
C GLY A 891 36.00 -78.75 -33.58
N THR A 892 36.23 -79.75 -32.72
CA THR A 892 35.68 -81.11 -32.89
C THR A 892 34.41 -81.31 -32.04
N ALA A 893 33.23 -81.19 -32.66
CA ALA A 893 31.97 -81.54 -32.02
C ALA A 893 31.78 -83.07 -31.87
N SER A 894 31.15 -83.53 -30.79
CA SER A 894 30.85 -84.96 -30.56
C SER A 894 29.95 -85.59 -31.62
N PHE A 895 29.04 -84.81 -32.21
CA PHE A 895 28.21 -85.26 -33.35
C PHE A 895 28.98 -85.33 -34.67
N GLY A 896 30.19 -84.78 -34.72
CA GLY A 896 31.02 -84.69 -35.91
C GLY A 896 30.70 -83.51 -36.83
N ASP A 897 29.48 -82.96 -36.80
CA ASP A 897 28.95 -82.01 -37.80
C ASP A 897 29.05 -80.52 -37.42
N THR A 898 29.26 -79.67 -38.43
CA THR A 898 29.37 -78.20 -38.32
C THR A 898 28.10 -77.43 -38.72
N PHE A 899 27.14 -78.10 -39.35
CA PHE A 899 25.80 -77.59 -39.66
C PHE A 899 24.79 -78.75 -39.60
N TYR A 900 23.62 -78.52 -38.99
CA TYR A 900 22.57 -79.52 -38.79
C TYR A 900 21.21 -78.99 -39.25
N ILE A 901 20.43 -79.84 -39.90
CA ILE A 901 19.02 -79.55 -40.24
C ILE A 901 18.14 -80.69 -39.70
N GLY A 902 17.27 -80.35 -38.75
CA GLY A 902 16.37 -81.26 -38.05
C GLY A 902 14.89 -81.03 -38.38
N ASN A 903 14.13 -82.12 -38.46
CA ASN A 903 12.67 -82.10 -38.61
C ASN A 903 12.04 -83.21 -37.76
N PRO A 904 11.78 -82.95 -36.46
CA PRO A 904 11.01 -83.86 -35.62
C PRO A 904 9.53 -83.79 -36.02
N VAL A 905 9.00 -84.88 -36.55
CA VAL A 905 7.57 -85.00 -36.86
C VAL A 905 6.79 -85.14 -35.55
N SER A 906 6.13 -84.05 -35.11
CA SER A 906 5.40 -83.99 -33.84
C SER A 906 4.01 -84.61 -33.88
N GLY A 907 3.50 -84.96 -35.07
CA GLY A 907 2.23 -85.66 -35.23
C GLY A 907 0.99 -84.78 -35.08
N SER A 908 1.14 -83.45 -35.23
CA SER A 908 0.06 -82.46 -35.09
C SER A 908 -0.99 -82.48 -36.21
N GLY A 909 -0.73 -83.20 -37.31
CA GLY A 909 -1.63 -83.34 -38.46
C GLY A 909 -1.42 -82.31 -39.57
N LEU A 910 -0.54 -81.32 -39.37
CA LEU A 910 0.04 -80.53 -40.44
C LEU A 910 1.06 -81.38 -41.23
N GLY A 911 1.35 -81.01 -42.49
CA GLY A 911 2.31 -81.73 -43.34
C GLY A 911 3.76 -81.59 -42.86
N ALA A 912 4.75 -82.20 -43.53
CA ALA A 912 6.15 -82.01 -43.16
C ALA A 912 6.58 -80.53 -43.32
N GLY A 913 7.27 -79.98 -42.31
CA GLY A 913 7.85 -78.63 -42.35
C GLY A 913 8.84 -78.43 -43.50
N THR A 914 8.89 -77.21 -44.04
CA THR A 914 9.69 -76.84 -45.23
C THR A 914 10.86 -75.92 -44.87
N VAL A 915 12.08 -76.45 -44.98
CA VAL A 915 13.32 -75.64 -44.95
C VAL A 915 13.74 -75.31 -46.38
N GLN A 916 14.05 -74.04 -46.63
CA GLN A 916 14.55 -73.52 -47.91
C GLN A 916 15.89 -72.81 -47.69
N LEU A 917 16.83 -73.03 -48.61
CA LEU A 917 18.14 -72.38 -48.58
C LEU A 917 18.35 -71.56 -49.85
N GLN A 918 18.82 -70.32 -49.70
CA GLN A 918 19.18 -69.50 -50.85
C GLN A 918 20.42 -70.08 -51.56
N GLY A 919 20.34 -70.19 -52.89
CA GLY A 919 21.40 -70.80 -53.70
C GLY A 919 21.38 -72.35 -53.77
N PHE A 920 20.39 -73.02 -53.16
CA PHE A 920 20.32 -74.49 -53.17
C PHE A 920 20.25 -75.08 -54.58
N THR A 921 21.24 -75.90 -54.96
CA THR A 921 21.30 -76.52 -56.31
C THR A 921 20.86 -77.98 -56.35
N SER A 922 21.15 -78.76 -55.31
CA SER A 922 20.83 -80.21 -55.23
C SER A 922 21.25 -80.90 -53.93
N ASN A 923 22.26 -80.38 -53.22
CA ASN A 923 22.81 -80.98 -52.00
C ASN A 923 23.24 -79.86 -51.03
N VAL A 924 22.91 -80.00 -49.75
CA VAL A 924 23.11 -78.92 -48.77
C VAL A 924 24.59 -78.70 -48.43
N GLN A 925 25.41 -79.75 -48.32
CA GLN A 925 26.87 -79.62 -48.11
C GLN A 925 27.55 -78.87 -49.27
N THR A 926 27.12 -79.09 -50.51
CA THR A 926 27.60 -78.30 -51.67
C THR A 926 27.08 -76.86 -51.65
N THR A 927 25.88 -76.62 -51.11
CA THR A 927 25.33 -75.26 -50.96
C THR A 927 26.10 -74.48 -49.90
N TRP A 928 26.36 -75.11 -48.74
CA TRP A 928 27.19 -74.59 -47.65
C TRP A 928 28.57 -74.13 -48.15
N THR A 929 29.28 -75.02 -48.84
CA THR A 929 30.64 -74.74 -49.34
C THR A 929 30.66 -73.76 -50.53
N ASN A 930 29.70 -73.81 -51.46
CA ASN A 930 29.61 -72.85 -52.57
C ASN A 930 29.30 -71.42 -52.09
N ASN A 931 28.58 -71.28 -50.98
CA ASN A 931 28.26 -69.99 -50.36
C ASN A 931 29.42 -69.43 -49.49
N GLY A 932 30.62 -70.03 -49.56
CA GLY A 932 31.82 -69.55 -48.87
C GLY A 932 31.92 -69.94 -47.39
N ASN A 933 31.01 -70.76 -46.86
CA ASN A 933 31.04 -71.16 -45.46
C ASN A 933 32.14 -72.21 -45.20
N ALA A 934 32.82 -72.11 -44.06
CA ALA A 934 33.91 -72.96 -43.59
C ALA A 934 33.48 -73.89 -42.45
N GLY A 935 33.74 -75.18 -42.61
CA GLY A 935 33.30 -76.27 -41.74
C GLY A 935 33.18 -77.54 -42.58
N THR A 936 33.61 -78.69 -42.08
CA THR A 936 33.91 -79.87 -42.94
C THR A 936 32.82 -80.95 -43.00
N THR A 937 31.78 -80.82 -42.18
CA THR A 937 30.90 -81.94 -41.81
C THR A 937 29.47 -81.45 -41.61
N PHE A 938 28.50 -82.28 -41.98
CA PHE A 938 27.12 -81.86 -42.18
C PHE A 938 26.15 -83.04 -42.08
N ASN A 939 25.04 -82.84 -41.36
CA ASN A 939 23.98 -83.83 -41.17
C ASN A 939 22.66 -83.36 -41.79
N GLU A 940 22.08 -84.17 -42.68
CA GLU A 940 20.66 -84.06 -43.04
C GLU A 940 19.87 -85.02 -42.14
N GLY A 941 18.97 -84.49 -41.32
CA GLY A 941 17.96 -85.28 -40.62
C GLY A 941 16.98 -85.97 -41.60
N THR A 942 15.90 -86.53 -41.08
CA THR A 942 15.01 -87.44 -41.84
C THR A 942 14.12 -86.80 -42.93
N ASN A 943 14.39 -85.58 -43.42
CA ASN A 943 13.67 -84.97 -44.55
C ASN A 943 14.44 -83.83 -45.26
N PRO A 944 14.14 -83.52 -46.53
CA PRO A 944 14.97 -82.69 -47.40
C PRO A 944 14.66 -81.18 -47.36
N VAL A 945 15.67 -80.37 -47.69
CA VAL A 945 15.49 -78.98 -48.13
C VAL A 945 14.63 -78.95 -49.39
N ALA A 946 13.50 -78.25 -49.33
CA ALA A 946 12.39 -78.42 -50.28
C ALA A 946 12.20 -77.23 -51.24
N GLY A 947 13.24 -76.42 -51.45
CA GLY A 947 13.22 -75.35 -52.45
C GLY A 947 14.35 -74.33 -52.30
N ILE A 948 14.48 -73.49 -53.33
CA ILE A 948 15.28 -72.26 -53.27
C ILE A 948 14.38 -71.17 -52.70
N CYS A 949 14.87 -70.44 -51.70
CA CYS A 949 14.23 -69.21 -51.24
C CYS A 949 13.98 -68.24 -52.41
N SER A 950 12.76 -67.70 -52.54
CA SER A 950 12.61 -66.37 -53.13
C SER A 950 13.49 -65.41 -52.32
N ALA A 951 14.25 -64.54 -52.99
CA ALA A 951 15.29 -63.71 -52.36
C ALA A 951 14.84 -63.17 -50.99
N VAL A 952 15.60 -63.50 -49.93
CA VAL A 952 15.32 -63.05 -48.57
C VAL A 952 15.15 -61.53 -48.62
N ALA A 953 14.09 -61.02 -48.00
CA ALA A 953 13.81 -59.58 -48.02
C ALA A 953 15.04 -58.83 -47.50
N ALA A 954 15.64 -58.00 -48.37
CA ALA A 954 16.82 -57.23 -48.01
C ALA A 954 16.44 -56.27 -46.88
N MET A 955 17.04 -56.45 -45.71
CA MET A 955 16.92 -55.48 -44.61
C MET A 955 17.33 -54.10 -45.12
N PRO A 956 16.52 -53.05 -44.91
CA PRO A 956 16.90 -51.71 -45.31
C PRO A 956 18.15 -51.29 -44.51
N SER A 957 19.10 -50.60 -45.17
CA SER A 957 20.39 -50.23 -44.55
C SER A 957 20.23 -49.50 -43.22
N THR A 958 19.20 -48.67 -43.14
CA THR A 958 18.61 -48.16 -41.91
C THR A 958 17.29 -48.88 -41.68
N ILE A 959 17.13 -49.56 -40.54
CA ILE A 959 15.80 -49.64 -39.94
C ILE A 959 15.51 -48.21 -39.55
N GLU A 960 14.64 -47.52 -40.29
CA GLU A 960 14.25 -46.17 -39.92
C GLU A 960 13.61 -46.24 -38.54
N LEU A 961 14.31 -45.70 -37.55
CA LEU A 961 13.66 -45.20 -36.35
C LEU A 961 12.56 -44.28 -36.85
N ALA A 962 11.31 -44.71 -36.70
CA ALA A 962 10.16 -43.86 -36.94
C ALA A 962 10.24 -42.75 -35.90
N GLN A 963 10.93 -41.66 -36.25
CA GLN A 963 10.85 -40.42 -35.48
C GLN A 963 9.37 -40.08 -35.40
N ALA A 964 8.83 -40.12 -34.19
CA ALA A 964 7.53 -39.52 -33.93
C ALA A 964 7.60 -38.10 -34.49
N ASP A 965 6.65 -37.76 -35.37
CA ASP A 965 6.62 -36.50 -36.12
C ASP A 965 6.36 -35.36 -35.12
N GLU A 966 7.40 -34.93 -34.42
CA GLU A 966 7.37 -33.72 -33.62
C GLU A 966 7.15 -32.56 -34.57
N ALA A 967 5.95 -31.98 -34.49
CA ALA A 967 5.64 -30.67 -35.03
C ALA A 967 6.44 -29.60 -34.25
N ALA A 968 7.75 -29.56 -34.49
CA ALA A 968 8.66 -28.59 -33.91
C ALA A 968 8.25 -27.17 -34.32
N PRO A 969 8.05 -26.25 -33.36
CA PRO A 969 8.02 -24.83 -33.66
C PRO A 969 9.40 -24.44 -34.22
N ALA A 970 9.44 -23.69 -35.32
CA ALA A 970 10.71 -23.30 -35.94
C ALA A 970 11.56 -22.43 -35.00
N GLY A 971 12.76 -22.88 -34.61
CA GLY A 971 13.64 -22.12 -33.74
C GLY A 971 14.96 -22.78 -33.35
N GLU A 972 15.98 -22.56 -34.18
CA GLU A 972 17.42 -22.61 -33.86
C GLU A 972 18.12 -23.98 -33.68
N SER A 973 19.45 -23.92 -33.77
CA SER A 973 20.36 -24.99 -34.19
C SER A 973 21.33 -25.37 -33.09
N LEU A 974 21.34 -26.64 -32.69
CA LEU A 974 22.30 -27.19 -31.73
C LEU A 974 23.68 -27.39 -32.37
N ALA A 975 24.71 -26.73 -31.83
CA ALA A 975 26.11 -27.03 -32.11
C ALA A 975 26.90 -27.03 -30.79
N ALA A 976 27.67 -28.11 -30.56
CA ALA A 976 28.34 -28.38 -29.29
C ALA A 976 29.60 -27.53 -29.06
N LEU A 977 29.97 -27.30 -27.79
CA LEU A 977 31.25 -27.79 -27.24
C LEU A 977 31.34 -27.68 -25.71
N THR A 978 32.20 -28.52 -25.12
CA THR A 978 32.47 -28.64 -23.68
C THR A 978 33.64 -27.78 -23.20
N THR A 979 33.57 -27.32 -21.94
CA THR A 979 34.68 -26.92 -21.04
C THR A 979 35.68 -25.82 -21.48
N LEU A 980 35.82 -24.73 -20.69
CA LEU A 980 36.90 -24.59 -19.69
C LEU A 980 36.60 -23.44 -18.70
N VAL A 981 37.54 -23.11 -17.81
CA VAL A 981 37.35 -22.47 -16.51
C VAL A 981 38.11 -21.13 -16.37
N GLU A 982 37.56 -20.26 -15.51
CA GLU A 982 38.10 -19.05 -14.86
C GLU A 982 38.14 -17.67 -15.60
N PRO A 983 38.05 -16.55 -14.83
CA PRO A 983 37.49 -15.28 -15.30
C PRO A 983 38.52 -14.18 -15.53
N LEU A 984 38.13 -13.11 -16.23
CA LEU A 984 38.85 -11.85 -16.27
C LEU A 984 37.94 -10.61 -16.19
N ASP A 985 38.31 -9.77 -15.23
CA ASP A 985 37.95 -8.37 -15.01
C ASP A 985 38.32 -7.46 -16.21
N ASP A 986 37.47 -6.50 -16.57
CA ASP A 986 37.78 -5.05 -16.51
C ASP A 986 36.62 -4.19 -17.13
N SER A 987 36.51 -2.99 -16.58
CA SER A 987 35.65 -1.86 -16.87
C SER A 987 35.39 -1.43 -18.33
N ARG A 988 34.19 -0.85 -18.56
CA ARG A 988 33.97 0.58 -18.91
C ARG A 988 32.47 0.86 -19.04
N GLN A 989 31.92 1.71 -18.18
CA GLN A 989 31.74 3.17 -18.37
C GLN A 989 30.72 3.56 -19.46
N SER A 990 29.83 4.46 -19.02
CA SER A 990 28.83 5.22 -19.77
C SER A 990 29.27 5.75 -21.14
N MET A 991 28.29 5.98 -22.03
CA MET A 991 27.97 7.35 -22.47
C MET A 991 26.56 7.41 -23.09
N ALA A 992 25.98 8.61 -23.10
CA ALA A 992 24.62 8.87 -23.57
C ALA A 992 24.62 9.67 -24.89
N GLU A 993 23.67 9.35 -25.77
CA GLU A 993 23.18 10.22 -26.85
C GLU A 993 21.64 10.04 -26.86
N SER A 994 20.78 11.04 -26.62
CA SER A 994 20.68 12.37 -27.24
C SER A 994 20.45 12.31 -28.75
N HIS A 995 19.22 12.59 -29.19
CA HIS A 995 18.93 13.07 -30.53
C HIS A 995 17.98 14.26 -30.46
N GLN A 996 18.35 15.35 -31.13
CA GLN A 996 17.81 16.69 -30.95
C GLN A 996 17.69 17.42 -32.30
N ARG A 997 16.51 18.01 -32.58
CA ARG A 997 16.24 19.23 -33.39
C ARG A 997 14.72 19.36 -33.60
N THR A 998 14.10 20.53 -33.66
CA THR A 998 14.52 21.88 -34.16
C THR A 998 13.73 22.92 -33.31
N VAL A 999 14.30 23.95 -32.66
CA VAL A 999 14.83 25.25 -33.16
C VAL A 999 13.76 25.98 -34.00
N ASP A 1000 13.32 27.22 -33.74
CA ASP A 1000 13.95 28.50 -33.35
C ASP A 1000 12.91 29.37 -32.56
N SER A 1001 13.13 30.56 -31.96
CA SER A 1001 14.28 31.47 -31.76
C SER A 1001 13.87 32.53 -30.70
N GLY A 1002 14.77 33.03 -29.84
CA GLY A 1002 14.45 34.23 -29.02
C GLY A 1002 15.31 34.43 -27.77
N GLN A 1003 16.54 34.93 -27.93
CA GLN A 1003 17.39 35.34 -26.80
C GLN A 1003 17.10 36.76 -26.30
N SER A 1004 17.18 36.98 -24.99
CA SER A 1004 18.14 37.96 -24.43
C SER A 1004 18.48 37.60 -22.97
N VAL A 1005 19.66 37.99 -22.50
CA VAL A 1005 20.26 37.56 -21.23
C VAL A 1005 20.58 38.79 -20.37
N ALA A 1006 20.39 38.66 -19.05
CA ALA A 1006 21.19 39.20 -17.93
C ALA A 1006 20.38 39.94 -16.85
N GLN A 1007 20.47 39.43 -15.62
CA GLN A 1007 20.61 40.10 -14.29
C GLN A 1007 19.69 41.32 -13.99
N ASP A 1008 19.07 41.45 -12.82
CA ASP A 1008 19.66 41.22 -11.49
C ASP A 1008 18.60 40.99 -10.37
N ASP A 1009 19.07 40.55 -9.19
CA ASP A 1009 18.46 40.61 -7.84
C ASP A 1009 16.95 40.30 -7.57
N SER A 1010 16.74 39.09 -7.00
CA SER A 1010 16.19 38.83 -5.65
C SER A 1010 14.76 39.25 -5.20
N PHE A 1011 14.14 38.31 -4.47
CA PHE A 1011 13.11 38.45 -3.41
C PHE A 1011 11.61 38.61 -3.71
N ILE A 1012 10.83 37.85 -2.91
CA ILE A 1012 9.38 37.84 -2.64
C ILE A 1012 8.46 37.21 -3.71
N THR A 1013 7.87 36.07 -3.32
CA THR A 1013 6.70 35.45 -3.93
C THR A 1013 5.45 35.75 -3.10
N ASN A 1014 4.44 36.40 -3.69
CA ASN A 1014 3.04 36.05 -3.44
C ASN A 1014 2.16 36.63 -4.56
N ASP A 1015 1.29 35.81 -5.17
CA ASP A 1015 0.25 36.28 -6.09
C ASP A 1015 -1.07 35.59 -5.74
N SER A 1016 -1.94 36.34 -5.09
CA SER A 1016 -3.34 36.01 -4.85
C SER A 1016 -4.20 37.23 -5.18
N GLN A 1017 -4.32 37.55 -6.47
CA GLN A 1017 -5.24 38.58 -6.94
C GLN A 1017 -6.70 38.23 -6.67
N LEU A 1018 -7.23 38.80 -5.58
CA LEU A 1018 -8.63 39.19 -5.43
C LEU A 1018 -8.68 40.73 -5.30
N PRO A 1019 -9.81 41.38 -5.67
CA PRO A 1019 -9.79 42.78 -6.07
C PRO A 1019 -9.53 43.73 -4.89
N ILE A 1020 -8.38 44.42 -4.94
CA ILE A 1020 -8.06 45.51 -4.01
C ILE A 1020 -9.01 46.69 -4.29
N HIS A 1021 -10.07 46.79 -3.50
CA HIS A 1021 -10.85 48.02 -3.39
C HIS A 1021 -10.02 49.08 -2.66
N ASN A 1022 -9.24 49.83 -3.44
CA ASN A 1022 -8.36 50.89 -2.95
C ASN A 1022 -9.17 52.12 -2.51
N PHE A 1023 -9.76 52.09 -1.32
CA PHE A 1023 -10.35 53.26 -0.66
C PHE A 1023 -9.32 54.03 0.19
N SER A 1024 -8.16 54.33 -0.40
CA SER A 1024 -7.25 55.35 0.15
C SER A 1024 -7.68 56.75 -0.25
N SER A 1025 -8.70 57.27 0.45
CA SER A 1025 -8.96 58.71 0.54
C SER A 1025 -9.42 59.05 1.95
N LYS A 1026 -8.48 58.97 2.91
CA LYS A 1026 -8.69 59.37 4.31
C LYS A 1026 -9.21 60.82 4.34
N PRO A 1027 -10.44 61.09 4.83
CA PRO A 1027 -10.89 62.46 5.03
C PRO A 1027 -9.99 63.15 6.04
N ALA A 1028 -9.66 64.42 5.80
CA ALA A 1028 -9.01 65.22 6.83
C ALA A 1028 -10.02 65.47 7.96
N GLY A 1029 -9.62 65.23 9.21
CA GLY A 1029 -10.41 65.61 10.37
C GLY A 1029 -10.74 67.11 10.36
N LEU A 1030 -11.85 67.48 11.01
CA LEU A 1030 -12.42 68.84 11.00
C LEU A 1030 -11.45 69.87 11.62
N ALA A 1031 -10.51 70.37 10.81
CA ALA A 1031 -9.45 71.29 11.21
C ALA A 1031 -9.90 72.76 11.28
N SER A 1032 -11.18 73.01 11.57
CA SER A 1032 -11.77 74.35 11.76
C SER A 1032 -13.05 74.21 12.59
N PRO A 1033 -13.33 75.12 13.54
CA PRO A 1033 -14.59 75.12 14.26
C PRO A 1033 -15.74 75.37 13.28
N LEU A 1034 -16.78 74.54 13.37
CA LEU A 1034 -18.00 74.68 12.59
C LEU A 1034 -18.68 76.02 12.91
N ARG A 1035 -19.29 76.64 11.90
CA ARG A 1035 -20.02 77.91 12.04
C ARG A 1035 -21.48 77.65 12.39
N ILE A 1036 -22.13 78.70 12.89
CA ILE A 1036 -23.57 78.75 13.18
C ILE A 1036 -24.38 78.16 12.01
N GLY A 1037 -25.16 77.11 12.28
CA GLY A 1037 -26.02 76.43 11.31
C GLY A 1037 -25.35 75.36 10.43
N GLU A 1038 -24.09 74.97 10.69
CA GLU A 1038 -23.45 73.84 10.01
C GLU A 1038 -23.80 72.49 10.67
N THR A 1039 -23.89 71.44 9.85
CA THR A 1039 -24.19 70.07 10.29
C THR A 1039 -22.92 69.32 10.72
N ILE A 1040 -22.98 68.60 11.84
CA ILE A 1040 -21.96 67.66 12.33
C ILE A 1040 -22.11 66.34 11.55
N PRO A 1041 -21.17 65.91 10.70
CA PRO A 1041 -21.24 64.64 9.98
C PRO A 1041 -20.35 63.57 10.64
N VAL A 1042 -20.93 62.42 10.98
CA VAL A 1042 -20.21 61.26 11.50
C VAL A 1042 -20.47 60.06 10.58
N ASN A 1043 -19.42 59.53 9.95
CA ASN A 1043 -19.50 58.29 9.18
C ASN A 1043 -19.18 57.12 10.10
N ILE A 1044 -20.20 56.40 10.54
CA ILE A 1044 -20.09 55.26 11.47
C ILE A 1044 -19.52 54.04 10.74
N GLY A 1045 -19.84 53.86 9.46
CA GLY A 1045 -19.43 52.69 8.68
C GLY A 1045 -20.51 51.61 8.67
N ASP A 1046 -20.12 50.33 8.74
CA ASP A 1046 -21.09 49.23 8.79
C ASP A 1046 -21.41 48.90 10.26
N MET A 1047 -22.61 48.38 10.54
CA MET A 1047 -23.05 47.98 11.89
C MET A 1047 -23.79 46.64 11.85
N GLU A 1048 -23.31 45.63 12.55
CA GLU A 1048 -24.01 44.35 12.70
C GLU A 1048 -25.35 44.49 13.44
N ALA A 1049 -26.19 43.46 13.33
CA ALA A 1049 -27.43 43.36 14.09
C ALA A 1049 -27.16 43.36 15.60
N GLY A 1050 -27.78 44.28 16.33
CA GLY A 1050 -27.66 44.45 17.78
C GLY A 1050 -26.60 45.46 18.24
N GLN A 1051 -25.61 45.83 17.39
CA GLN A 1051 -24.56 46.79 17.74
C GLN A 1051 -25.11 48.20 18.01
N SER A 1052 -24.44 48.90 18.91
CA SER A 1052 -24.72 50.29 19.28
C SER A 1052 -23.47 51.14 19.16
N VAL A 1053 -23.59 52.34 18.57
CA VAL A 1053 -22.56 53.38 18.60
C VAL A 1053 -23.06 54.56 19.42
N THR A 1054 -22.18 55.14 20.24
CA THR A 1054 -22.45 56.32 21.06
C THR A 1054 -21.63 57.49 20.53
N ILE A 1055 -22.28 58.61 20.24
CA ILE A 1055 -21.68 59.84 19.72
C ILE A 1055 -21.87 60.93 20.78
N ILE A 1056 -20.79 61.53 21.24
CA ILE A 1056 -20.80 62.60 22.23
C ILE A 1056 -20.19 63.86 21.62
N TYR A 1057 -20.89 64.99 21.73
CA TYR A 1057 -20.38 66.29 21.30
C TYR A 1057 -20.89 67.40 22.21
N ARG A 1058 -20.11 68.47 22.34
CA ARG A 1058 -20.44 69.60 23.22
C ARG A 1058 -20.74 70.86 22.41
N ALA A 1059 -21.73 71.63 22.84
CA ALA A 1059 -22.04 72.92 22.25
C ALA A 1059 -22.22 74.01 23.33
N THR A 1060 -21.59 75.16 23.11
CA THR A 1060 -21.72 76.32 23.99
C THR A 1060 -22.89 77.19 23.54
N ILE A 1061 -23.70 77.67 24.48
CA ILE A 1061 -24.80 78.59 24.23
C ILE A 1061 -24.22 79.97 23.89
N ASN A 1062 -24.54 80.50 22.72
CA ASN A 1062 -24.14 81.84 22.30
C ASN A 1062 -25.09 82.89 22.90
N PRO A 1063 -24.60 84.08 23.30
CA PRO A 1063 -25.45 85.22 23.61
C PRO A 1063 -26.42 85.52 22.45
N PRO A 1064 -27.75 85.47 22.67
CA PRO A 1064 -28.72 85.46 21.57
C PRO A 1064 -28.73 86.78 20.79
N PRO A 1065 -28.48 86.77 19.46
CA PRO A 1065 -28.63 87.96 18.61
C PRO A 1065 -30.10 88.27 18.26
N THR A 1066 -31.01 87.35 18.58
CA THR A 1066 -32.47 87.43 18.41
C THR A 1066 -33.15 86.65 19.53
N PRO A 1067 -34.37 87.01 19.97
CA PRO A 1067 -35.08 86.27 21.02
C PRO A 1067 -35.19 84.76 20.70
N LEU A 1068 -34.95 83.93 21.70
CA LEU A 1068 -35.09 82.48 21.59
C LEU A 1068 -36.56 82.09 21.32
N SER A 1069 -36.77 80.96 20.65
CA SER A 1069 -38.11 80.44 20.41
C SER A 1069 -38.54 79.61 21.62
N ASN A 1070 -39.52 80.09 22.39
CA ASN A 1070 -39.96 79.51 23.67
C ASN A 1070 -38.84 79.42 24.72
N ASP A 1071 -37.83 80.31 24.65
CA ASP A 1071 -36.69 80.32 25.57
C ASP A 1071 -35.93 78.97 25.59
N GLN A 1072 -35.83 78.32 24.43
CA GLN A 1072 -35.16 77.03 24.26
C GLN A 1072 -34.14 77.04 23.11
N VAL A 1073 -33.12 76.19 23.22
CA VAL A 1073 -32.26 75.74 22.11
C VAL A 1073 -32.61 74.30 21.75
N CYS A 1074 -32.80 74.01 20.47
CA CYS A 1074 -33.29 72.70 20.00
C CYS A 1074 -32.51 72.19 18.79
N ASN A 1075 -32.10 70.92 18.79
CA ASN A 1075 -31.39 70.32 17.65
C ASN A 1075 -31.79 68.85 17.40
N GLN A 1076 -31.97 68.53 16.11
CA GLN A 1076 -32.50 67.23 15.67
C GLN A 1076 -31.42 66.45 14.90
N GLY A 1077 -30.96 65.36 15.50
CA GLY A 1077 -30.07 64.40 14.84
C GLY A 1077 -30.82 63.52 13.83
N THR A 1078 -30.09 63.01 12.85
CA THR A 1078 -30.58 62.12 11.78
C THR A 1078 -29.57 61.01 11.51
N VAL A 1079 -30.02 59.76 11.48
CA VAL A 1079 -29.25 58.57 11.10
C VAL A 1079 -29.70 58.10 9.72
N THR A 1080 -28.75 57.83 8.83
CA THR A 1080 -29.00 57.30 7.49
C THR A 1080 -28.18 56.05 7.24
N ALA A 1081 -28.65 55.15 6.38
CA ALA A 1081 -27.92 53.96 5.96
C ALA A 1081 -28.26 53.55 4.52
N ALA A 1082 -27.48 52.63 3.95
CA ALA A 1082 -27.76 52.05 2.65
C ALA A 1082 -29.18 51.46 2.56
N GLY A 1083 -29.77 51.49 1.36
CA GLY A 1083 -31.18 51.14 1.15
C GLY A 1083 -32.17 52.31 1.35
N GLY A 1084 -31.69 53.50 1.74
CA GLY A 1084 -32.53 54.70 1.87
C GLY A 1084 -33.20 54.83 3.23
N ILE A 1085 -32.64 54.18 4.26
CA ILE A 1085 -33.09 54.28 5.64
C ILE A 1085 -32.74 55.67 6.16
N ASN A 1086 -33.68 56.30 6.86
CA ASN A 1086 -33.55 57.61 7.47
C ASN A 1086 -34.38 57.62 8.76
N VAL A 1087 -33.72 57.79 9.91
CA VAL A 1087 -34.32 57.76 11.25
C VAL A 1087 -33.85 58.99 12.02
N LEU A 1088 -34.79 59.78 12.53
CA LEU A 1088 -34.48 60.93 13.38
C LEU A 1088 -34.13 60.45 14.81
N THR A 1089 -33.26 61.18 15.50
CA THR A 1089 -33.04 60.96 16.94
C THR A 1089 -34.29 61.27 17.76
N ASP A 1090 -34.42 60.64 18.91
CA ASP A 1090 -35.54 60.79 19.83
C ASP A 1090 -35.07 61.23 21.21
N ASP A 1091 -35.69 62.24 21.79
CA ASP A 1091 -35.49 62.62 23.19
C ASP A 1091 -36.32 61.71 24.11
N PRO A 1092 -35.68 60.81 24.89
CA PRO A 1092 -36.39 59.82 25.70
C PRO A 1092 -37.18 60.44 26.86
N ASP A 1093 -36.88 61.66 27.29
CA ASP A 1093 -37.51 62.30 28.46
C ASP A 1093 -38.83 63.00 28.10
N LEU A 1094 -39.04 63.36 26.83
CA LEU A 1094 -40.24 64.06 26.36
C LEU A 1094 -41.41 63.12 26.04
N GLY A 1095 -41.13 61.85 25.74
CA GLY A 1095 -42.13 60.79 25.61
C GLY A 1095 -42.98 60.86 24.33
N GLY A 1096 -42.39 60.46 23.21
CA GLY A 1096 -43.08 60.37 21.93
C GLY A 1096 -42.34 59.48 20.93
N GLY A 1097 -41.69 60.08 19.95
CA GLY A 1097 -40.96 59.36 18.91
C GLY A 1097 -40.51 60.27 17.76
N ALA A 1098 -39.20 60.40 17.59
CA ALA A 1098 -38.52 61.41 16.79
C ALA A 1098 -38.70 62.85 17.34
N ASP A 1099 -38.69 62.99 18.67
CA ASP A 1099 -38.73 64.29 19.33
C ASP A 1099 -37.33 64.94 19.38
N PRO A 1100 -37.21 66.25 19.08
CA PRO A 1100 -35.93 66.97 19.14
C PRO A 1100 -35.55 67.27 20.60
N THR A 1101 -34.26 67.08 20.92
CA THR A 1101 -33.70 67.46 22.23
C THR A 1101 -33.72 68.98 22.37
N CYS A 1102 -34.35 69.48 23.43
CA CYS A 1102 -34.67 70.90 23.61
C CYS A 1102 -34.42 71.39 25.04
N THR A 1103 -33.39 72.22 25.24
CA THR A 1103 -32.97 72.74 26.54
C THR A 1103 -33.54 74.14 26.77
N VAL A 1104 -34.12 74.41 27.94
CA VAL A 1104 -34.57 75.77 28.33
C VAL A 1104 -33.37 76.62 28.77
N VAL A 1105 -33.32 77.88 28.34
CA VAL A 1105 -32.25 78.85 28.62
C VAL A 1105 -32.87 80.09 29.27
N ASP A 1106 -32.32 80.60 30.37
CA ASP A 1106 -32.82 81.84 30.98
C ASP A 1106 -32.26 83.08 30.27
N VAL A 1107 -33.07 84.14 30.15
CA VAL A 1107 -32.72 85.37 29.41
C VAL A 1107 -33.35 86.61 30.07
N PRO A 1108 -32.56 87.48 30.74
CA PRO A 1108 -33.10 88.61 31.52
C PRO A 1108 -33.66 89.76 30.66
N THR A 1109 -34.69 90.45 31.17
CA THR A 1109 -35.47 91.47 30.44
C THR A 1109 -34.84 92.88 30.46
N ALA A 1110 -34.97 93.65 29.36
CA ALA A 1110 -34.32 94.96 29.18
C ALA A 1110 -35.31 96.17 29.14
N GLY A 1111 -34.82 97.39 29.40
CA GLY A 1111 -35.62 98.63 29.53
C GLY A 1111 -35.49 99.66 28.38
N SER A 1112 -35.99 100.88 28.55
CA SER A 1112 -35.94 101.96 27.53
C SER A 1112 -35.64 103.39 28.07
N LEU A 1113 -35.04 104.23 27.21
CA LEU A 1113 -34.72 105.63 27.49
C LEU A 1113 -34.98 106.51 26.26
N THR A 1114 -35.78 107.56 26.42
CA THR A 1114 -36.07 108.58 25.40
C THR A 1114 -35.42 109.91 25.76
N LEU A 1115 -34.86 110.60 24.78
CA LEU A 1115 -34.32 111.96 24.90
C LEU A 1115 -35.15 112.91 24.03
N VAL A 1116 -35.45 114.11 24.54
CA VAL A 1116 -36.27 115.15 23.89
C VAL A 1116 -35.56 116.50 23.97
N LYS A 1117 -35.73 117.36 22.96
CA LYS A 1117 -35.12 118.69 22.90
C LYS A 1117 -36.16 119.82 22.79
N GLU A 1118 -35.89 120.93 23.50
CA GLU A 1118 -36.66 122.18 23.53
C GLU A 1118 -35.71 123.40 23.53
N ALA A 1119 -36.06 124.53 22.91
CA ALA A 1119 -35.30 125.79 22.98
C ALA A 1119 -36.21 127.03 23.05
N GLU A 1120 -35.67 128.15 23.55
CA GLU A 1120 -36.38 129.45 23.61
C GLU A 1120 -35.46 130.63 23.23
N PRO A 1121 -35.80 131.42 22.19
CA PRO A 1121 -36.93 131.21 21.28
C PRO A 1121 -36.70 130.01 20.37
N ALA A 1122 -37.70 129.14 20.18
CA ALA A 1122 -37.60 128.04 19.23
C ALA A 1122 -37.21 128.54 17.84
N ASP A 1123 -36.12 128.00 17.29
CA ASP A 1123 -35.65 128.19 15.93
C ASP A 1123 -34.96 126.91 15.45
N GLY A 1124 -34.68 126.79 14.14
CA GLY A 1124 -34.04 125.61 13.56
C GLY A 1124 -32.54 125.52 13.83
N THR A 1125 -32.13 125.60 15.10
CA THR A 1125 -30.75 125.37 15.55
C THR A 1125 -30.59 123.90 15.97
N ASP A 1126 -29.74 123.15 15.27
CA ASP A 1126 -29.38 121.79 15.68
C ASP A 1126 -28.55 121.76 16.97
N PHE A 1127 -28.95 120.93 17.93
CA PHE A 1127 -28.18 120.65 19.14
C PHE A 1127 -27.57 119.26 19.07
N ALA A 1128 -26.25 119.16 19.26
CA ALA A 1128 -25.51 117.92 19.15
C ALA A 1128 -25.32 117.25 20.51
N PHE A 1129 -25.54 115.93 20.56
CA PHE A 1129 -25.46 115.11 21.76
C PHE A 1129 -24.42 114.00 21.60
N ASN A 1130 -23.74 113.66 22.70
CA ASN A 1130 -22.95 112.45 22.84
C ASN A 1130 -23.56 111.57 23.94
N SER A 1131 -23.65 110.25 23.74
CA SER A 1131 -24.05 109.32 24.81
C SER A 1131 -23.24 108.03 24.81
N ASN A 1132 -23.08 107.44 26.01
CA ASN A 1132 -22.48 106.11 26.16
C ASN A 1132 -23.41 104.98 25.66
N ILE A 1133 -24.71 105.24 25.46
CA ILE A 1133 -25.71 104.27 24.98
C ILE A 1133 -25.35 103.76 23.57
N LEU A 1134 -24.88 104.65 22.70
CA LEU A 1134 -24.45 104.32 21.34
C LEU A 1134 -22.93 104.10 21.23
N GLY A 1135 -22.26 103.71 22.33
CA GLY A 1135 -20.81 103.52 22.36
C GLY A 1135 -19.99 104.80 22.14
N GLY A 1136 -20.55 105.98 22.46
CA GLY A 1136 -19.88 107.28 22.31
C GLY A 1136 -20.07 107.95 20.96
N ASN A 1137 -21.01 107.51 20.12
CA ASN A 1137 -21.37 108.18 18.86
C ASN A 1137 -22.23 109.44 19.11
N ASN A 1138 -22.06 110.45 18.24
CA ASN A 1138 -22.85 111.69 18.30
C ASN A 1138 -24.15 111.59 17.48
N PHE A 1139 -25.20 112.25 17.94
CA PHE A 1139 -26.46 112.48 17.21
C PHE A 1139 -26.93 113.93 17.41
N THR A 1140 -27.89 114.41 16.62
CA THR A 1140 -28.47 115.76 16.74
C THR A 1140 -29.98 115.70 16.99
N LEU A 1141 -30.52 116.71 17.68
CA LEU A 1141 -31.94 116.96 17.89
C LEU A 1141 -32.26 118.45 17.64
N ASP A 1142 -33.47 118.73 17.16
CA ASP A 1142 -33.99 120.07 16.79
C ASP A 1142 -35.41 120.23 17.35
N ASP A 1143 -35.72 121.36 17.99
CA ASP A 1143 -37.05 121.62 18.58
C ASP A 1143 -38.07 122.26 17.64
N GLU A 1144 -37.66 122.82 16.49
CA GLU A 1144 -38.57 123.19 15.39
C GLU A 1144 -38.11 122.58 14.06
N PRO A 1145 -38.24 121.24 13.86
CA PRO A 1145 -37.81 120.57 12.64
C PRO A 1145 -38.51 121.15 11.41
N SER A 1146 -37.77 121.96 10.66
CA SER A 1146 -38.27 122.65 9.47
C SER A 1146 -38.69 121.63 8.40
N GLN A 1147 -39.62 121.97 7.50
CA GLN A 1147 -40.00 121.07 6.39
C GLN A 1147 -38.87 120.77 5.38
N THR A 1148 -37.66 121.32 5.61
CA THR A 1148 -36.45 121.05 4.82
C THR A 1148 -35.37 120.30 5.58
N ASP A 1149 -35.53 120.04 6.88
CA ASP A 1149 -34.65 119.17 7.65
C ASP A 1149 -35.41 117.94 8.19
N THR A 1150 -34.68 116.86 8.47
CA THR A 1150 -35.24 115.56 8.89
C THR A 1150 -34.78 115.12 10.28
N ILE A 1151 -34.08 116.00 10.99
CA ILE A 1151 -33.68 115.80 12.38
C ILE A 1151 -34.94 115.79 13.26
N SER A 1152 -34.95 114.94 14.29
CA SER A 1152 -36.11 114.72 15.16
C SER A 1152 -35.99 115.55 16.45
N GLN A 1153 -37.14 115.95 17.00
CA GLN A 1153 -37.20 116.54 18.34
C GLN A 1153 -36.82 115.53 19.44
N SER A 1154 -36.97 114.23 19.17
CA SER A 1154 -36.69 113.17 20.13
C SER A 1154 -36.10 111.91 19.51
N ILE A 1155 -35.41 111.13 20.34
CA ILE A 1155 -34.88 109.80 20.02
C ILE A 1155 -35.15 108.84 21.18
N THR A 1156 -35.58 107.62 20.86
CA THR A 1156 -35.86 106.56 21.85
C THR A 1156 -34.93 105.37 21.64
N PHE A 1157 -34.25 104.97 22.71
CA PHE A 1157 -33.45 103.76 22.81
C PHE A 1157 -34.25 102.68 23.56
N THR A 1158 -34.42 101.50 22.96
CA THR A 1158 -35.13 100.36 23.57
C THR A 1158 -34.19 99.16 23.72
N HIS A 1159 -34.56 98.21 24.58
CA HIS A 1159 -33.79 97.00 24.87
C HIS A 1159 -32.38 97.28 25.40
N ILE A 1160 -32.25 98.34 26.21
CA ILE A 1160 -30.99 98.72 26.85
C ILE A 1160 -30.91 98.10 28.26
N SER A 1161 -29.72 97.61 28.62
CA SER A 1161 -29.47 96.90 29.89
C SER A 1161 -29.68 97.82 31.11
N VAL A 1162 -29.94 97.20 32.26
CA VAL A 1162 -29.95 97.91 33.56
C VAL A 1162 -28.58 98.56 33.80
N GLY A 1163 -28.54 99.86 34.11
CA GLY A 1163 -27.26 100.57 34.19
C GLY A 1163 -27.37 102.10 34.30
N SER A 1164 -26.22 102.77 34.27
CA SER A 1164 -26.13 104.23 34.32
C SER A 1164 -25.62 104.80 33.00
N TYR A 1165 -26.39 105.72 32.43
CA TYR A 1165 -26.19 106.32 31.13
C TYR A 1165 -25.84 107.79 31.27
N VAL A 1166 -24.87 108.25 30.47
CA VAL A 1166 -24.33 109.61 30.48
C VAL A 1166 -24.59 110.22 29.12
N ILE A 1167 -25.26 111.38 29.12
CA ILE A 1167 -25.67 112.13 27.93
C ILE A 1167 -25.14 113.55 28.06
N THR A 1168 -24.33 114.01 27.10
CA THR A 1168 -23.77 115.37 27.09
C THR A 1168 -24.26 116.12 25.86
N GLU A 1169 -24.81 117.32 26.07
CA GLU A 1169 -25.15 118.25 24.99
C GLU A 1169 -23.95 119.15 24.64
N THR A 1170 -23.82 119.53 23.37
CA THR A 1170 -22.83 120.51 22.88
C THR A 1170 -23.57 121.75 22.37
N LEU A 1171 -23.31 122.89 23.01
CA LEU A 1171 -24.03 124.14 22.79
C LEU A 1171 -23.53 124.93 21.56
N PRO A 1172 -24.40 125.33 20.62
CA PRO A 1172 -24.02 126.19 19.49
C PRO A 1172 -23.97 127.68 19.88
N GLY A 1173 -22.87 128.38 19.60
CA GLY A 1173 -22.83 129.86 19.61
C GLY A 1173 -23.21 130.51 20.96
N ASP A 1174 -24.19 131.43 20.93
CA ASP A 1174 -24.69 132.19 22.09
C ASP A 1174 -25.80 131.44 22.89
N TRP A 1175 -26.02 130.15 22.63
CA TRP A 1175 -26.97 129.31 23.36
C TRP A 1175 -26.41 128.80 24.69
N VAL A 1176 -27.25 128.75 25.72
CA VAL A 1176 -26.95 128.17 27.04
C VAL A 1176 -27.96 127.09 27.42
N LEU A 1177 -27.51 125.97 28.00
CA LEU A 1177 -28.41 124.98 28.61
C LEU A 1177 -29.06 125.59 29.85
N THR A 1178 -30.39 125.64 29.89
CA THR A 1178 -31.16 126.22 31.01
C THR A 1178 -31.71 125.16 31.96
N GLY A 1179 -31.81 123.90 31.52
CA GLY A 1179 -32.10 122.75 32.37
C GLY A 1179 -32.28 121.46 31.59
N ALA A 1180 -32.29 120.35 32.31
CA ALA A 1180 -32.73 119.05 31.77
C ALA A 1180 -33.52 118.30 32.86
N THR A 1181 -34.59 117.62 32.48
CA THR A 1181 -35.49 116.92 33.41
C THR A 1181 -35.91 115.55 32.88
N CYS A 1182 -35.75 114.51 33.70
CA CYS A 1182 -36.22 113.15 33.39
C CYS A 1182 -37.51 112.81 34.14
N THR A 1183 -38.41 112.07 33.47
CA THR A 1183 -39.66 111.54 34.01
C THR A 1183 -39.83 110.09 33.55
N GLY A 1184 -40.25 109.17 34.44
CA GLY A 1184 -40.57 107.78 34.07
C GLY A 1184 -39.80 106.67 34.81
N GLY A 1185 -38.88 107.00 35.71
CA GLY A 1185 -38.10 106.04 36.50
C GLY A 1185 -37.94 106.45 37.96
N SER A 1186 -37.36 105.55 38.77
CA SER A 1186 -37.42 105.59 40.23
C SER A 1186 -36.46 106.54 40.96
N ASP A 1187 -35.50 107.18 40.29
CA ASP A 1187 -34.85 108.41 40.80
C ASP A 1187 -34.34 109.34 39.68
N SER A 1188 -34.49 110.64 39.88
CA SER A 1188 -34.32 111.67 38.84
C SER A 1188 -32.87 111.87 38.39
N GLY A 1189 -32.64 111.96 37.07
CA GLY A 1189 -31.32 112.21 36.48
C GLY A 1189 -30.62 113.48 37.00
N SER A 1190 -29.29 113.41 37.12
CA SER A 1190 -28.45 114.46 37.70
C SER A 1190 -27.73 115.25 36.61
N LEU A 1191 -27.96 116.57 36.56
CA LEU A 1191 -27.34 117.47 35.59
C LEU A 1191 -26.12 118.19 36.21
N SER A 1192 -24.99 118.15 35.51
CA SER A 1192 -23.74 118.85 35.87
C SER A 1192 -23.12 119.49 34.63
N GLY A 1193 -23.19 120.82 34.53
CA GLY A 1193 -22.88 121.51 33.28
C GLY A 1193 -23.85 121.08 32.18
N GLU A 1194 -23.32 120.75 31.01
CA GLU A 1194 -24.06 120.26 29.84
C GLU A 1194 -24.27 118.73 29.86
N THR A 1195 -23.86 118.04 30.92
CA THR A 1195 -23.92 116.57 31.05
C THR A 1195 -24.98 116.11 32.05
N LEU A 1196 -25.90 115.26 31.58
CA LEU A 1196 -26.93 114.57 32.35
C LEU A 1196 -26.53 113.10 32.55
N THR A 1197 -26.54 112.64 33.80
CA THR A 1197 -26.43 111.21 34.14
C THR A 1197 -27.78 110.69 34.60
N VAL A 1198 -28.26 109.61 33.98
CA VAL A 1198 -29.51 108.92 34.32
C VAL A 1198 -29.23 107.46 34.67
N SER A 1199 -29.97 106.92 35.62
CA SER A 1199 -29.92 105.48 35.95
C SER A 1199 -31.21 104.83 35.50
N LEU A 1200 -31.11 103.64 34.93
CA LEU A 1200 -32.24 102.86 34.41
C LEU A 1200 -32.36 101.55 35.19
N GLY A 1201 -33.50 101.35 35.86
CA GLY A 1201 -33.87 100.09 36.49
C GLY A 1201 -34.42 99.05 35.51
N GLU A 1202 -34.65 97.85 36.03
CA GLU A 1202 -35.21 96.73 35.27
C GLU A 1202 -36.63 97.07 34.75
N GLY A 1203 -36.83 97.00 33.44
CA GLY A 1203 -38.11 97.28 32.79
C GLY A 1203 -38.62 98.73 32.89
N GLU A 1204 -37.78 99.70 33.26
CA GLU A 1204 -38.17 101.13 33.32
C GLU A 1204 -38.20 101.78 31.92
N ASP A 1205 -39.10 102.76 31.74
CA ASP A 1205 -39.26 103.60 30.54
C ASP A 1205 -39.02 105.08 30.91
N VAL A 1206 -37.79 105.57 30.74
CA VAL A 1206 -37.41 106.93 31.17
C VAL A 1206 -37.43 107.91 30.00
N VAL A 1207 -37.94 109.12 30.19
CA VAL A 1207 -37.94 110.21 29.19
C VAL A 1207 -37.23 111.44 29.76
N CYS A 1208 -36.17 111.91 29.13
CA CYS A 1208 -35.39 113.09 29.55
C CYS A 1208 -35.46 114.22 28.51
N THR A 1209 -35.93 115.40 28.93
CA THR A 1209 -36.01 116.60 28.10
C THR A 1209 -34.87 117.57 28.43
N PHE A 1210 -34.15 118.06 27.42
CA PHE A 1210 -33.15 119.14 27.53
C PHE A 1210 -33.74 120.46 27.04
N THR A 1211 -33.44 121.58 27.70
CA THR A 1211 -34.05 122.89 27.42
C THR A 1211 -33.03 124.03 27.43
N ASN A 1212 -32.98 124.83 26.35
CA ASN A 1212 -31.91 125.81 26.10
C ASN A 1212 -32.48 127.22 25.87
N GLY A 1213 -31.67 128.25 26.16
CA GLY A 1213 -32.02 129.65 25.98
C GLY A 1213 -30.91 130.48 25.34
N PHE A 1214 -31.27 131.53 24.60
CA PHE A 1214 -30.32 132.35 23.83
C PHE A 1214 -29.82 133.60 24.60
N ASN A 1215 -28.50 133.87 24.64
CA ASN A 1215 -27.91 134.95 25.44
C ASN A 1215 -26.63 135.60 24.82
N PRO A 1216 -26.77 136.65 23.98
CA PRO A 1216 -25.65 137.30 23.31
C PRO A 1216 -24.85 138.26 24.21
N ALA A 1217 -23.52 138.24 24.09
CA ALA A 1217 -22.61 139.09 24.87
C ALA A 1217 -22.57 140.57 24.41
N PRO A 1218 -22.31 141.55 25.32
CA PRO A 1218 -22.37 142.97 25.00
C PRO A 1218 -21.07 143.55 24.41
N ASP A 1219 -21.13 144.04 23.17
CA ASP A 1219 -20.01 144.74 22.51
C ASP A 1219 -19.87 146.20 22.98
N SER A 1220 -18.64 146.71 23.09
CA SER A 1220 -18.38 148.05 23.64
C SER A 1220 -17.16 148.79 23.08
N SER A 1221 -17.39 150.10 22.87
CA SER A 1221 -16.43 151.20 22.63
C SER A 1221 -15.97 151.50 21.19
N PHE A 1222 -15.89 152.81 20.87
CA PHE A 1222 -14.84 153.36 19.98
C PHE A 1222 -14.63 154.89 20.16
N ILE A 1223 -13.73 155.26 21.10
CA ILE A 1223 -13.05 156.56 21.33
C ILE A 1223 -11.78 156.26 22.18
N TYR A 1224 -10.52 156.62 21.87
CA TYR A 1224 -9.88 157.18 20.65
C TYR A 1224 -8.34 156.94 20.65
N LEU A 1225 -7.65 157.45 19.61
CA LEU A 1225 -6.19 157.54 19.36
C LEU A 1225 -5.47 158.65 20.19
N PRO A 1226 -4.14 158.92 20.09
CA PRO A 1226 -2.95 158.15 19.64
C PRO A 1226 -1.68 158.28 20.56
N PHE A 1227 -0.54 157.73 20.10
CA PHE A 1227 0.86 157.83 20.60
C PHE A 1227 1.41 159.24 20.98
N ILE A 1228 2.17 159.34 22.09
CA ILE A 1228 3.55 159.90 22.19
C ILE A 1228 4.34 159.09 23.26
N VAL A 1229 5.66 158.98 23.10
CA VAL A 1229 6.57 157.99 23.72
C VAL A 1229 7.40 158.53 24.90
N LYS A 1230 7.49 157.79 26.01
CA LYS A 1230 8.76 157.51 26.75
C LYS A 1230 8.59 156.43 27.84
N ASP A 1231 9.57 155.52 27.92
CA ASP A 1231 9.80 154.41 28.87
C ASP A 1231 8.64 153.40 29.08
#